data_AF-L8GIB5-F1
#
_entry.id   AF-L8GIB5-F1
#
_cell.length_a   1.000
_cell.length_b   1.000
_cell.length_c   1.000
_cell.angle_alpha   90.00
_cell.angle_beta   90.00
_cell.angle_gamma   90.00
#
_symmetry.space_group_name_H-M   'P 1'
#
loop_
_entity.id
_entity.type
_entity.pdbx_description
1 polymer ?
#
loop_
_entity_poly.entity_id
_entity_poly.type
_entity_poly.pdbx_seq_one_letter_code
_entity_poly.pdbx_strand_id
1 'polypeptide(L)'
;MSIDDEQAPTPTCPTQRRAADSSDHTSQHEPTKAAEAAAKGHRRTSETIARLQQVTSYSTLFANYCCTYRQVASFVKAVLTYLLPATLWGSKHNVAILAKSVDEFVRLRRHDRYSVHSAMSGLRLRDMTWLRGVRRDYKDKQRMVQRLISWVYSQLIIPLLRIHFYVTESGQYGKRIFYYRKPVWAHIYRLAMAEFRRSQVFSEVPSDEAKRVLVSPERQLGFSFIRFLPKNGGVRPIVNLKRKPTNYAAISVLDNEVTAAYVADRTNKKIEWSINTILRTTFFILRHAKVGRAPLYIDNNPEVLGASVFSYNDVYVRLSTFLNELRQERKRKKLPRLYFVSMDIKSCFNNINQHKVYEVVDKLLKDQDEYLVYRVITHMPVPTLRRIVSRPEGRVMPLDELPQAYAFARDLAQNRKDSIITDQVVHITMDKSETMELLKQHLFDNLVVDRMDDTPRFYRQTKGIAQGSVLSTLLCSLVYGDLENSCFKHLSWDSRSLPTFYTPSPSTTQSICATPMEDPAKPKGVLVRLIDDFLYITTNATMAKRFVLDMHKGYPSHGCTVNTLKTQVNFDMSVDGKQLNNVNHRPSTAKHHRHPKQPPPTDPVLSWCGLLINTRTLQIRADYTRYEGTSPDVSSGWTMRSIKDIAEQLTSGGGGRKLWVGILHAVKPKCHPLLLDSRINQPEGVALNVYQVFTLCAIKFYCQVKAMPRGADKNPAFFLGVIFDVVRYMWMLAKSRTSCGIAKQMDCRLGYKAFATVLQTKQTLFSLLLPPLATKTKQIWRSVRHNKKVKQRLAYATDPHNSEVFKLIRY
;
A
#
# COMPACT_ATOMS: atom_id res chain seq x y z
N MET A 1 8.74 64.98 -4.09
CA MET A 1 8.50 65.24 -2.66
C MET A 1 9.11 64.08 -1.90
N SER A 2 10.24 64.38 -1.28
CA SER A 2 11.07 63.51 -0.47
C SER A 2 10.43 63.21 0.89
N ILE A 3 11.16 62.41 1.69
CA ILE A 3 10.99 61.99 3.09
C ILE A 3 10.62 60.50 3.17
N ASP A 4 11.32 59.60 3.86
CA ASP A 4 12.72 59.44 4.28
C ASP A 4 12.82 57.99 4.80
N ASP A 5 13.96 57.34 4.57
CA ASP A 5 14.33 56.00 5.03
C ASP A 5 14.67 56.00 6.54
N GLU A 6 14.22 54.98 7.29
CA GLU A 6 14.78 54.66 8.61
C GLU A 6 15.14 53.17 8.69
N GLN A 7 16.44 52.90 8.51
CA GLN A 7 17.10 51.60 8.66
C GLN A 7 17.42 51.33 10.14
N ALA A 8 17.09 50.13 10.62
CA ALA A 8 17.48 49.64 11.94
C ALA A 8 18.96 49.18 11.96
N PRO A 9 19.73 49.44 13.04
CA PRO A 9 21.16 49.14 13.08
C PRO A 9 21.46 47.70 13.53
N THR A 10 22.51 47.16 12.91
CA THR A 10 23.27 45.96 13.27
C THR A 10 24.08 46.16 14.56
N PRO A 11 24.21 45.15 15.44
CA PRO A 11 25.12 45.23 16.58
C PRO A 11 26.53 44.79 16.19
N THR A 12 27.46 45.74 16.26
CA THR A 12 28.90 45.53 16.23
C THR A 12 29.42 45.04 17.59
N CYS A 13 30.39 44.12 17.53
CA CYS A 13 31.10 43.56 18.67
C CYS A 13 32.19 44.55 19.15
N PRO A 14 32.34 44.84 20.46
CA PRO A 14 33.49 45.60 20.94
C PRO A 14 34.62 44.68 21.41
N THR A 15 35.80 45.05 20.92
CA THR A 15 37.15 44.57 21.22
C THR A 15 37.60 44.82 22.66
N GLN A 16 38.40 43.86 23.14
CA GLN A 16 39.47 43.92 24.14
C GLN A 16 39.62 45.21 24.98
N ARG A 17 39.48 45.07 26.31
CA ARG A 17 40.16 45.92 27.29
C ARG A 17 40.88 45.08 28.35
N ARG A 18 42.00 45.67 28.76
CA ARG A 18 43.14 45.16 29.53
C ARG A 18 42.82 44.56 30.89
N ALA A 19 43.69 43.63 31.26
CA ALA A 19 43.86 43.05 32.59
C ALA A 19 44.21 44.11 33.65
N ALA A 20 43.62 43.94 34.84
CA ALA A 20 44.12 44.47 36.09
C ALA A 20 43.80 43.45 37.20
N ASP A 21 44.81 43.16 38.01
CA ASP A 21 44.85 42.21 39.10
C ASP A 21 43.78 42.45 40.18
N SER A 22 43.17 41.36 40.67
CA SER A 22 42.88 41.21 42.10
C SER A 22 42.63 39.73 42.49
N SER A 23 43.62 39.19 43.20
CA SER A 23 43.54 38.26 44.34
C SER A 23 42.50 37.13 44.36
N ASP A 24 43.04 35.92 44.27
CA ASP A 24 42.65 34.67 44.93
C ASP A 24 41.40 34.69 45.84
N HIS A 25 40.35 34.03 45.35
CA HIS A 25 39.50 33.19 46.18
C HIS A 25 39.18 31.90 45.42
N THR A 26 39.96 30.85 45.69
CA THR A 26 39.65 29.45 45.39
C THR A 26 38.39 29.03 46.15
N SER A 27 37.23 29.31 45.56
CA SER A 27 35.98 28.64 45.84
C SER A 27 35.95 27.35 45.04
N GLN A 28 36.19 26.21 45.71
CA GLN A 28 35.91 24.88 45.17
C GLN A 28 34.39 24.76 44.95
N HIS A 29 33.92 25.11 43.75
CA HIS A 29 32.57 24.77 43.34
C HIS A 29 32.50 23.26 43.10
N GLU A 30 31.93 22.53 44.06
CA GLU A 30 31.50 21.14 43.86
C GLU A 30 30.64 21.05 42.58
N PRO A 31 30.91 20.08 41.67
CA PRO A 31 30.11 19.91 40.48
C PRO A 31 28.67 19.59 40.89
N THR A 32 27.74 20.47 40.54
CA THR A 32 26.31 20.26 40.80
C THR A 32 25.89 18.86 40.33
N LYS A 33 25.00 18.18 41.08
CA LYS A 33 24.46 16.84 40.74
C LYS A 33 23.95 16.74 39.28
N ALA A 34 23.57 17.86 38.67
CA ALA A 34 23.19 17.96 37.27
C ALA A 34 24.37 17.81 36.29
N ALA A 35 25.54 18.39 36.59
CA ALA A 35 26.76 18.27 35.80
C ALA A 35 27.31 16.84 35.84
N GLU A 36 27.31 16.19 37.00
CA GLU A 36 27.71 14.78 37.13
C GLU A 36 26.75 13.83 36.39
N ALA A 37 25.44 14.09 36.45
CA ALA A 37 24.44 13.33 35.72
C ALA A 37 24.61 13.50 34.19
N ALA A 38 24.93 14.71 33.73
CA ALA A 38 25.23 15.00 32.33
C ALA A 38 26.51 14.31 31.84
N ALA A 39 27.56 14.27 32.66
CA ALA A 39 28.82 13.58 32.36
C ALA A 39 28.64 12.05 32.32
N LYS A 40 27.93 11.46 33.29
CA LYS A 40 27.56 10.03 33.28
C LYS A 40 26.68 9.68 32.05
N GLY A 41 25.79 10.59 31.65
CA GLY A 41 24.98 10.48 30.43
C GLY A 41 25.83 10.47 29.15
N HIS A 42 26.82 11.35 29.04
CA HIS A 42 27.75 11.39 27.91
C HIS A 42 28.59 10.12 27.79
N ARG A 43 29.14 9.61 28.90
CA ARG A 43 29.94 8.37 28.92
C ARG A 43 29.13 7.16 28.46
N ARG A 44 27.91 6.98 29.00
CA ARG A 44 26.98 5.91 28.56
C ARG A 44 26.58 6.03 27.08
N THR A 45 26.41 7.26 26.58
CA THR A 45 26.07 7.49 25.17
C THR A 45 27.23 7.08 24.27
N SER A 46 28.47 7.40 24.64
CA SER A 46 29.68 7.06 23.89
C SER A 46 29.91 5.55 23.84
N GLU A 47 29.76 4.84 24.96
CA GLU A 47 29.85 3.37 25.01
C GLU A 47 28.76 2.70 24.15
N THR A 48 27.55 3.26 24.15
CA THR A 48 26.44 2.76 23.33
C THR A 48 26.72 2.95 21.84
N ILE A 49 27.32 4.08 21.45
CA ILE A 49 27.72 4.35 20.05
C ILE A 49 28.84 3.39 19.63
N ALA A 50 29.83 3.13 20.47
CA ALA A 50 30.90 2.18 20.18
C ALA A 50 30.35 0.76 19.97
N ARG A 51 29.44 0.30 20.83
CA ARG A 51 28.75 -1.00 20.66
C ARG A 51 27.89 -1.05 19.39
N LEU A 52 27.19 0.04 19.08
CA LEU A 52 26.37 0.14 17.86
C LEU A 52 27.21 -0.04 16.60
N GLN A 53 28.40 0.57 16.55
CA GLN A 53 29.29 0.51 15.38
C GLN A 53 29.76 -0.91 15.05
N GLN A 54 29.84 -1.80 16.06
CA GLN A 54 30.21 -3.22 15.88
C GLN A 54 29.08 -4.07 15.30
N VAL A 55 27.82 -3.62 15.36
CA VAL A 55 26.67 -4.40 14.86
C VAL A 55 26.48 -4.19 13.37
N THR A 56 26.70 -5.22 12.56
CA THR A 56 26.49 -5.20 11.11
C THR A 56 25.15 -5.83 10.69
N SER A 57 24.54 -6.64 11.55
CA SER A 57 23.28 -7.34 11.25
C SER A 57 22.06 -6.43 11.38
N TYR A 58 21.30 -6.27 10.30
CA TYR A 58 20.03 -5.54 10.31
C TYR A 58 18.98 -6.13 11.24
N SER A 59 18.90 -7.46 11.37
CA SER A 59 17.91 -8.09 12.25
C SER A 59 18.15 -7.68 13.70
N THR A 60 19.41 -7.66 14.13
CA THR A 60 19.83 -7.17 15.45
C THR A 60 19.56 -5.68 15.61
N LEU A 61 19.87 -4.85 14.60
CA LEU A 61 19.63 -3.41 14.64
C LEU A 61 18.13 -3.08 14.79
N PHE A 62 17.27 -3.71 13.98
CA PHE A 62 15.83 -3.47 14.04
C PHE A 62 15.18 -4.03 15.31
N ALA A 63 15.64 -5.18 15.80
CA ALA A 63 15.08 -5.79 17.02
C ALA A 63 15.50 -5.06 18.29
N ASN A 64 16.78 -4.70 18.41
CA ASN A 64 17.35 -4.25 19.70
C ASN A 64 17.41 -2.73 19.83
N TYR A 65 17.46 -1.99 18.72
CA TYR A 65 17.64 -0.53 18.73
C TYR A 65 16.41 0.26 18.25
N CYS A 66 15.28 -0.41 18.00
CA CYS A 66 14.00 0.25 17.79
C CYS A 66 13.43 0.73 19.13
N CYS A 67 13.12 2.03 19.22
CA CYS A 67 12.48 2.62 20.39
C CYS A 67 10.99 2.21 20.43
N THR A 68 10.53 1.81 21.61
CA THR A 68 9.11 1.57 21.85
C THR A 68 8.36 2.90 21.92
N TYR A 69 7.07 2.91 21.58
CA TYR A 69 6.22 4.11 21.72
C TYR A 69 6.21 4.64 23.16
N ARG A 70 6.35 3.77 24.16
CA ARG A 70 6.41 4.16 25.57
C ARG A 70 7.67 4.97 25.87
N GLN A 71 8.84 4.53 25.40
CA GLN A 71 10.09 5.27 25.57
C GLN A 71 10.02 6.64 24.89
N VAL A 72 9.49 6.70 23.66
CA VAL A 72 9.33 7.95 22.92
C VAL A 72 8.36 8.90 23.63
N ALA A 73 7.20 8.40 24.09
CA ALA A 73 6.24 9.19 24.84
C ALA A 73 6.82 9.70 26.16
N SER A 74 7.51 8.84 26.92
CA SER A 74 8.15 9.23 28.18
C SER A 74 9.21 10.30 27.97
N PHE A 75 10.01 10.21 26.90
CA PHE A 75 10.95 11.26 26.53
C PHE A 75 10.25 12.59 26.26
N VAL A 76 9.22 12.60 25.39
CA VAL A 76 8.47 13.83 25.08
C VAL A 76 7.84 14.41 26.34
N LYS A 77 7.19 13.58 27.16
CA LYS A 77 6.57 14.02 28.42
C LYS A 77 7.58 14.64 29.38
N ALA A 78 8.74 14.02 29.57
CA ALA A 78 9.79 14.54 30.43
C ALA A 78 10.26 15.93 29.96
N VAL A 79 10.47 16.11 28.65
CA VAL A 79 10.84 17.40 28.07
C VAL A 79 9.73 18.44 28.24
N LEU A 80 8.46 18.06 28.01
CA LEU A 80 7.33 18.97 28.22
C LEU A 80 7.17 19.40 29.68
N THR A 81 7.35 18.48 30.63
CA THR A 81 7.30 18.79 32.08
C THR A 81 8.45 19.70 32.52
N TYR A 82 9.61 19.58 31.88
CA TYR A 82 10.74 20.46 32.15
C TYR A 82 10.54 21.87 31.56
N LEU A 83 10.02 21.97 30.33
CA LEU A 83 9.91 23.25 29.62
C LEU A 83 8.64 24.06 29.96
N LEU A 84 7.52 23.40 30.23
CA LEU A 84 6.22 24.05 30.39
C LEU A 84 5.80 24.06 31.87
N PRO A 85 5.53 25.25 32.46
CA PRO A 85 5.20 25.34 33.87
C PRO A 85 3.84 24.68 34.17
N ALA A 86 3.73 24.05 35.35
CA ALA A 86 2.49 23.38 35.75
C ALA A 86 1.29 24.34 35.84
N THR A 87 1.55 25.63 36.13
CA THR A 87 0.55 26.70 36.18
C THR A 87 -0.13 26.96 34.83
N LEU A 88 0.56 26.71 33.71
CA LEU A 88 -0.02 26.80 32.36
C LEU A 88 -1.20 25.84 32.19
N TRP A 89 -1.12 24.66 32.79
CA TRP A 89 -2.14 23.61 32.70
C TRP A 89 -3.21 23.75 33.78
N GLY A 90 -2.93 24.51 34.85
CA GLY A 90 -3.86 24.81 35.94
C GLY A 90 -4.07 23.66 36.94
N SER A 91 -4.05 22.40 36.49
CA SER A 91 -4.24 21.24 37.37
C SER A 91 -3.44 20.00 36.95
N LYS A 92 -3.17 19.11 37.92
CA LYS A 92 -2.57 17.79 37.68
C LYS A 92 -3.42 16.94 36.72
N HIS A 93 -4.74 17.12 36.73
CA HIS A 93 -5.66 16.47 35.79
C HIS A 93 -5.34 16.87 34.34
N ASN A 94 -5.21 18.17 34.06
CA ASN A 94 -4.90 18.65 32.71
C ASN A 94 -3.51 18.20 32.23
N VAL A 95 -2.52 18.16 33.13
CA VAL A 95 -1.19 17.59 32.83
C VAL A 95 -1.31 16.09 32.45
N ALA A 96 -2.12 15.32 33.17
CA ALA A 96 -2.35 13.92 32.85
C ALA A 96 -3.07 13.73 31.51
N ILE A 97 -4.02 14.60 31.17
CA ILE A 97 -4.68 14.60 29.85
C ILE A 97 -3.69 14.92 28.74
N LEU A 98 -2.81 15.91 28.92
CA LEU A 98 -1.74 16.20 27.97
C LEU A 98 -0.81 14.99 27.80
N ALA A 99 -0.35 14.38 28.90
CA ALA A 99 0.50 13.20 28.85
C ALA A 99 -0.17 12.03 28.09
N LYS A 100 -1.46 11.80 28.34
CA LYS A 100 -2.26 10.83 27.60
C LYS A 100 -2.35 11.19 26.11
N SER A 101 -2.57 12.47 25.78
CA SER A 101 -2.62 12.94 24.39
C SER A 101 -1.31 12.62 23.64
N VAL A 102 -0.15 12.80 24.30
CA VAL A 102 1.17 12.47 23.75
C VAL A 102 1.32 10.96 23.50
N ASP A 103 0.91 10.13 24.47
CA ASP A 103 0.93 8.67 24.30
C ASP A 103 0.15 8.22 23.07
N GLU A 104 -1.01 8.83 22.86
CA GLU A 104 -1.84 8.47 21.74
C GLU A 104 -1.31 9.03 20.42
N PHE A 105 -0.68 10.21 20.42
CA PHE A 105 -0.08 10.82 19.23
C PHE A 105 1.09 9.99 18.68
N VAL A 106 2.01 9.54 19.52
CA VAL A 106 3.18 8.77 19.07
C VAL A 106 2.81 7.36 18.60
N ARG A 107 1.60 6.87 18.88
CA ARG A 107 1.08 5.57 18.43
C ARG A 107 0.36 5.64 17.09
N LEU A 108 0.17 6.84 16.53
CA LEU A 108 -0.50 7.03 15.25
C LEU A 108 0.29 6.40 14.10
N ARG A 109 -0.43 6.02 13.05
CA ARG A 109 0.13 5.39 11.87
C ARG A 109 0.40 6.40 10.78
N ARG A 110 1.11 5.95 9.76
CA ARG A 110 1.32 6.76 8.55
C ARG A 110 -0.02 7.12 7.92
N HIS A 111 -0.20 8.42 7.68
CA HIS A 111 -1.42 9.04 7.14
C HIS A 111 -2.61 9.13 8.11
N ASP A 112 -2.44 8.72 9.36
CA ASP A 112 -3.39 9.08 10.41
C ASP A 112 -3.28 10.59 10.67
N ARG A 113 -4.39 11.18 11.11
CA ARG A 113 -4.48 12.58 11.54
C ARG A 113 -4.73 12.64 13.04
N TYR A 114 -4.11 13.61 13.69
CA TYR A 114 -4.40 13.97 15.07
C TYR A 114 -4.86 15.42 15.13
N SER A 115 -6.05 15.61 15.68
CA SER A 115 -6.64 16.93 15.78
C SER A 115 -6.43 17.58 17.13
N VAL A 116 -6.48 18.91 17.10
CA VAL A 116 -6.49 19.75 18.29
C VAL A 116 -7.65 19.37 19.21
N HIS A 117 -8.84 19.09 18.66
CA HIS A 117 -9.99 18.63 19.44
C HIS A 117 -9.67 17.34 20.23
N SER A 118 -9.04 16.37 19.57
CA SER A 118 -8.67 15.11 20.22
C SER A 118 -7.62 15.32 21.33
N ALA A 119 -6.66 16.21 21.12
CA ALA A 119 -5.66 16.56 22.12
C ALA A 119 -6.26 17.33 23.32
N MET A 120 -7.34 18.08 23.10
CA MET A 120 -8.05 18.82 24.14
C MET A 120 -9.10 18.00 24.90
N SER A 121 -9.44 16.80 24.42
CA SER A 121 -10.54 16.02 24.98
C SER A 121 -10.30 15.68 26.46
N GLY A 122 -11.18 16.18 27.33
CA GLY A 122 -11.10 15.99 28.78
C GLY A 122 -10.33 17.08 29.54
N LEU A 123 -9.81 18.12 28.86
CA LEU A 123 -9.23 19.29 29.53
C LEU A 123 -10.30 20.08 30.29
N ARG A 124 -9.97 20.47 31.52
CA ARG A 124 -10.78 21.34 32.38
C ARG A 124 -10.31 22.77 32.21
N LEU A 125 -11.01 23.53 31.36
CA LEU A 125 -10.69 24.94 31.10
C LEU A 125 -10.84 25.80 32.37
N ARG A 126 -11.74 25.43 33.29
CA ARG A 126 -11.94 26.18 34.54
C ARG A 126 -10.70 26.19 35.45
N ASP A 127 -9.87 25.16 35.35
CA ASP A 127 -8.65 25.03 36.16
C ASP A 127 -7.54 25.97 35.68
N MET A 128 -7.62 26.45 34.43
CA MET A 128 -6.61 27.33 33.83
C MET A 128 -6.88 28.80 34.21
N THR A 129 -6.26 29.26 35.29
CA THR A 129 -6.50 30.60 35.88
C THR A 129 -6.21 31.76 34.93
N TRP A 130 -5.24 31.61 34.02
CA TRP A 130 -4.90 32.60 32.99
C TRP A 130 -6.02 32.81 31.95
N LEU A 131 -7.03 31.91 31.88
CA LEU A 131 -8.22 32.12 31.05
C LEU A 131 -9.24 33.10 31.66
N ARG A 132 -9.06 33.52 32.92
CA ARG A 132 -9.99 34.44 33.60
C ARG A 132 -10.02 35.83 32.95
N GLY A 133 -8.90 36.30 32.40
CA GLY A 133 -8.78 37.60 31.73
C GLY A 133 -9.26 37.64 30.28
N VAL A 134 -9.69 36.50 29.71
CA VAL A 134 -10.20 36.42 28.33
C VAL A 134 -11.70 36.61 28.30
N ARG A 135 -12.18 37.36 27.29
CA ARG A 135 -13.60 37.73 27.07
C ARG A 135 -14.56 36.59 27.47
N ARG A 136 -15.68 36.97 28.11
CA ARG A 136 -16.54 36.09 28.92
C ARG A 136 -17.10 34.87 28.18
N ASP A 137 -17.13 34.83 26.85
CA ASP A 137 -17.64 33.68 26.08
C ASP A 137 -16.71 32.45 26.24
N TYR A 138 -17.33 31.31 26.58
CA TYR A 138 -16.66 30.01 26.64
C TYR A 138 -15.97 29.66 25.32
N LYS A 139 -16.54 30.08 24.18
CA LYS A 139 -15.98 29.84 22.85
C LYS A 139 -14.62 30.52 22.66
N ASP A 140 -14.44 31.72 23.19
CA ASP A 140 -13.17 32.46 23.07
C ASP A 140 -12.07 31.80 23.91
N LYS A 141 -12.41 31.40 25.14
CA LYS A 141 -11.50 30.62 26.01
C LYS A 141 -11.11 29.31 25.35
N GLN A 142 -12.06 28.60 24.75
CA GLN A 142 -11.79 27.37 24.00
C GLN A 142 -10.88 27.61 22.80
N ARG A 143 -11.10 28.68 22.02
CA ARG A 143 -10.27 29.03 20.86
C ARG A 143 -8.84 29.37 21.27
N MET A 144 -8.65 30.02 22.41
CA MET A 144 -7.30 30.32 22.91
C MET A 144 -6.54 29.05 23.34
N VAL A 145 -7.21 28.12 24.03
CA VAL A 145 -6.60 26.82 24.37
C VAL A 145 -6.34 25.98 23.11
N GLN A 146 -7.20 26.06 22.08
CA GLN A 146 -6.93 25.42 20.78
C GLN A 146 -5.63 25.93 20.16
N ARG A 147 -5.38 27.24 20.19
CA ARG A 147 -4.12 27.84 19.71
C ARG A 147 -2.92 27.36 20.52
N LEU A 148 -3.03 27.32 21.85
CA LEU A 148 -1.97 26.79 22.73
C LEU A 148 -1.63 25.33 22.38
N ILE A 149 -2.63 24.46 22.29
CA ILE A 149 -2.42 23.05 21.96
C ILE A 149 -1.84 22.88 20.55
N SER A 150 -2.34 23.65 19.57
CA SER A 150 -1.77 23.65 18.22
C SER A 150 -0.30 24.04 18.21
N TRP A 151 0.08 25.05 19.00
CA TRP A 151 1.46 25.50 19.18
C TRP A 151 2.32 24.42 19.85
N VAL A 152 1.88 23.83 20.97
CA VAL A 152 2.60 22.75 21.67
C VAL A 152 2.90 21.58 20.73
N TYR A 153 1.93 21.18 19.89
CA TYR A 153 2.15 20.09 18.95
C TYR A 153 3.05 20.49 17.77
N SER A 154 2.77 21.63 17.15
CA SER A 154 3.42 22.04 15.89
C SER A 154 4.84 22.57 16.09
N GLN A 155 5.09 23.27 17.20
CA GLN A 155 6.34 23.98 17.46
C GLN A 155 7.21 23.30 18.51
N LEU A 156 6.67 22.37 19.30
CA LEU A 156 7.46 21.68 20.33
C LEU A 156 7.50 20.16 20.09
N ILE A 157 6.38 19.45 20.17
CA ILE A 157 6.36 17.98 20.09
C ILE A 157 6.89 17.47 18.74
N ILE A 158 6.38 18.01 17.62
CA ILE A 158 6.79 17.56 16.28
C ILE A 158 8.27 17.86 16.02
N PRO A 159 8.80 19.07 16.28
CA PRO A 159 10.23 19.35 16.20
C PRO A 159 11.08 18.44 17.10
N LEU A 160 10.71 18.24 18.37
CA LEU A 160 11.42 17.33 19.27
C LEU A 160 11.54 15.92 18.70
N LEU A 161 10.43 15.36 18.20
CA LEU A 161 10.43 14.04 17.58
C LEU A 161 11.32 14.00 16.33
N ARG A 162 11.29 15.05 15.49
CA ARG A 162 12.08 15.15 14.26
C ARG A 162 13.57 15.26 14.52
N ILE A 163 13.97 15.95 15.58
CA ILE A 163 15.36 16.17 15.96
C ILE A 163 15.94 14.87 16.55
N HIS A 164 15.25 14.21 17.48
CA HIS A 164 15.83 13.09 18.21
C HIS A 164 15.61 11.71 17.57
N PHE A 165 14.58 11.56 16.72
CA PHE A 165 14.22 10.28 16.14
C PHE A 165 14.14 10.32 14.61
N TYR A 166 14.55 9.23 13.98
CA TYR A 166 14.13 8.88 12.64
C TYR A 166 12.83 8.08 12.71
N VAL A 167 11.80 8.59 12.04
CA VAL A 167 10.43 8.07 12.09
C VAL A 167 10.08 7.47 10.74
N THR A 168 9.89 6.15 10.68
CA THR A 168 9.66 5.45 9.40
C THR A 168 8.72 4.27 9.54
N GLU A 169 8.06 3.89 8.44
CA GLU A 169 7.36 2.63 8.34
C GLU A 169 8.30 1.45 8.06
N SER A 170 7.77 0.22 8.05
CA SER A 170 8.48 -1.00 7.63
C SER A 170 7.75 -1.63 6.46
N GLY A 171 8.49 -2.22 5.52
CA GLY A 171 7.91 -2.91 4.37
C GLY A 171 7.00 -4.08 4.76
N GLN A 172 7.25 -4.73 5.90
CA GLN A 172 6.43 -5.86 6.39
C GLN A 172 5.17 -5.39 7.12
N TYR A 173 5.31 -4.37 7.98
CA TYR A 173 4.24 -3.92 8.88
C TYR A 173 3.41 -2.75 8.32
N GLY A 174 3.54 -2.47 7.02
CA GLY A 174 2.68 -1.55 6.29
C GLY A 174 2.75 -0.12 6.80
N LYS A 175 1.70 0.34 7.49
CA LYS A 175 1.54 1.75 7.93
C LYS A 175 2.00 2.00 9.37
N ARG A 176 2.40 0.95 10.08
CA ARG A 176 2.95 1.07 11.42
C ARG A 176 4.22 1.91 11.39
N ILE A 177 4.32 2.85 12.33
CA ILE A 177 5.48 3.72 12.50
C ILE A 177 6.46 3.09 13.51
N PHE A 178 7.73 3.17 13.19
CA PHE A 178 8.87 2.77 14.01
C PHE A 178 9.75 3.99 14.29
N TYR A 179 10.35 4.02 15.47
CA TYR A 179 11.19 5.11 15.94
C TYR A 179 12.60 4.59 16.18
N TYR A 180 13.58 5.21 15.55
CA TYR A 180 15.00 4.95 15.79
C TYR A 180 15.66 6.24 16.26
N ARG A 181 16.60 6.17 17.20
CA ARG A 181 17.42 7.33 17.54
C ARG A 181 18.24 7.74 16.30
N LYS A 182 18.50 9.04 16.11
CA LYS A 182 19.27 9.52 14.95
C LYS A 182 20.62 8.80 14.74
N PRO A 183 21.47 8.59 15.77
CA PRO A 183 22.73 7.88 15.58
C PRO A 183 22.56 6.42 15.13
N VAL A 184 21.54 5.73 15.68
CA VAL A 184 21.18 4.37 15.26
C VAL A 184 20.80 4.34 13.79
N TRP A 185 19.94 5.27 13.37
CA TRP A 185 19.52 5.33 11.97
C TRP A 185 20.65 5.74 11.03
N ALA A 186 21.55 6.63 11.45
CA ALA A 186 22.73 7.01 10.68
C ALA A 186 23.64 5.79 10.43
N HIS A 187 23.83 4.93 11.42
CA HIS A 187 24.59 3.68 11.23
C HIS A 187 23.87 2.70 10.29
N ILE A 188 22.56 2.49 10.47
CA ILE A 188 21.73 1.69 9.53
C ILE A 188 21.86 2.23 8.10
N TYR A 189 21.81 3.55 7.94
CA TYR A 189 21.93 4.23 6.66
C TYR A 189 23.31 4.01 6.03
N ARG A 190 24.39 4.13 6.80
CA ARG A 190 25.76 3.89 6.32
C ARG A 190 25.94 2.46 5.82
N LEU A 191 25.45 1.46 6.57
CA LEU A 191 25.44 0.06 6.11
C LEU A 191 24.64 -0.09 4.81
N ALA A 192 23.46 0.53 4.76
CA ALA A 192 22.57 0.49 3.60
C ALA A 192 23.18 1.13 2.35
N MET A 193 23.87 2.25 2.53
CA MET A 193 24.55 2.95 1.45
C MET A 193 25.77 2.17 0.96
N ALA A 194 26.51 1.51 1.86
CA ALA A 194 27.59 0.63 1.47
C ALA A 194 27.08 -0.58 0.65
N GLU A 195 25.96 -1.20 1.04
CA GLU A 195 25.31 -2.23 0.22
C GLU A 195 24.78 -1.68 -1.11
N PHE A 196 24.19 -0.49 -1.09
CA PHE A 196 23.67 0.18 -2.28
C PHE A 196 24.79 0.42 -3.32
N ARG A 197 25.93 0.96 -2.89
CA ARG A 197 27.11 1.17 -3.76
C ARG A 197 27.68 -0.13 -4.32
N ARG A 198 27.66 -1.22 -3.53
CA ARG A 198 28.11 -2.54 -4.00
C ARG A 198 27.15 -3.23 -4.96
N SER A 199 25.88 -2.83 -4.98
CA SER A 199 24.83 -3.54 -5.74
C SER A 199 24.99 -3.46 -7.26
N GLN A 200 25.84 -2.56 -7.78
CA GLN A 200 26.02 -2.29 -9.22
C GLN A 200 24.74 -1.85 -9.95
N VAL A 201 23.66 -1.55 -9.21
CA VAL A 201 22.41 -1.01 -9.78
C VAL A 201 22.55 0.49 -10.07
N PHE A 202 23.43 1.16 -9.32
CA PHE A 202 23.70 2.58 -9.44
C PHE A 202 25.21 2.81 -9.43
N SER A 203 25.67 3.72 -10.28
CA SER A 203 27.06 4.21 -10.30
C SER A 203 27.11 5.64 -9.75
N GLU A 204 28.13 5.96 -8.96
CA GLU A 204 28.38 7.34 -8.53
C GLU A 204 28.78 8.19 -9.75
N VAL A 205 28.28 9.42 -9.81
CA VAL A 205 28.56 10.38 -10.87
C VAL A 205 29.22 11.61 -10.25
N PRO A 206 30.32 12.13 -10.81
CA PRO A 206 30.93 13.38 -10.35
C PRO A 206 29.90 14.52 -10.30
N SER A 207 29.93 15.32 -9.25
CA SER A 207 28.93 16.37 -9.03
C SER A 207 28.84 17.36 -10.20
N ASP A 208 29.97 17.69 -10.83
CA ASP A 208 29.99 18.62 -11.97
C ASP A 208 29.37 18.01 -13.23
N GLU A 209 29.57 16.71 -13.46
CA GLU A 209 28.90 16.01 -14.56
C GLU A 209 27.39 15.97 -14.33
N ALA A 210 26.95 15.63 -13.11
CA ALA A 210 25.54 15.61 -12.77
C ALA A 210 24.88 16.99 -12.92
N LYS A 211 25.58 18.05 -12.48
CA LYS A 211 25.14 19.44 -12.66
C LYS A 211 25.00 19.80 -14.15
N ARG A 212 25.99 19.46 -15.00
CA ARG A 212 25.93 19.70 -16.45
C ARG A 212 24.73 19.01 -17.11
N VAL A 213 24.46 17.75 -16.75
CA VAL A 213 23.28 17.01 -17.26
C VAL A 213 21.97 17.69 -16.85
N LEU A 214 21.91 18.23 -15.63
CA LEU A 214 20.69 18.87 -15.10
C LEU A 214 20.39 20.24 -15.73
N VAL A 215 21.41 20.98 -16.17
CA VAL A 215 21.24 22.30 -16.81
C VAL A 215 21.15 22.24 -18.34
N SER A 216 21.24 21.03 -18.93
CA SER A 216 21.10 20.87 -20.38
C SER A 216 19.71 21.31 -20.86
N PRO A 217 19.60 22.12 -21.93
CA PRO A 217 18.30 22.56 -22.47
C PRO A 217 17.37 21.41 -22.88
N GLU A 218 17.93 20.27 -23.28
CA GLU A 218 17.18 19.08 -23.71
C GLU A 218 16.64 18.26 -22.52
N ARG A 219 17.11 18.56 -21.30
CA ARG A 219 16.77 17.81 -20.10
C ARG A 219 15.38 18.17 -19.60
N GLN A 220 14.49 17.18 -19.59
CA GLN A 220 13.13 17.36 -19.08
C GLN A 220 12.95 16.78 -17.66
N LEU A 221 13.72 15.75 -17.31
CA LEU A 221 13.61 15.09 -16.02
C LEU A 221 14.60 15.67 -15.01
N GLY A 222 14.14 16.06 -13.83
CA GLY A 222 15.04 16.44 -12.73
C GLY A 222 15.77 15.24 -12.13
N PHE A 223 16.06 15.34 -10.83
CA PHE A 223 16.63 14.27 -10.03
C PHE A 223 15.68 13.83 -8.91
N SER A 224 16.00 12.71 -8.28
CA SER A 224 15.20 12.10 -7.22
C SER A 224 16.04 11.83 -5.97
N PHE A 225 15.41 11.36 -4.89
CA PHE A 225 16.09 11.11 -3.61
C PHE A 225 15.99 9.66 -3.22
N ILE A 226 17.10 9.12 -2.72
CA ILE A 226 17.12 7.79 -2.12
C ILE A 226 16.48 7.82 -0.73
N ARG A 227 15.67 6.80 -0.45
CA ARG A 227 15.14 6.52 0.89
C ARG A 227 15.21 5.03 1.17
N PHE A 228 15.79 4.64 2.30
CA PHE A 228 15.78 3.25 2.75
C PHE A 228 14.59 2.95 3.64
N LEU A 229 13.93 1.81 3.38
CA LEU A 229 12.83 1.29 4.17
C LEU A 229 13.24 -0.02 4.85
N PRO A 230 13.06 -0.19 6.18
CA PRO A 230 13.32 -1.45 6.86
C PRO A 230 12.51 -2.61 6.26
N LYS A 231 13.17 -3.75 6.05
CA LYS A 231 12.59 -5.02 5.58
C LYS A 231 13.18 -6.17 6.42
N ASN A 232 12.56 -7.35 6.38
CA ASN A 232 13.12 -8.53 7.02
C ASN A 232 14.53 -8.82 6.48
N GLY A 233 15.52 -8.82 7.37
CA GLY A 233 16.90 -9.11 7.04
C GLY A 233 17.64 -8.02 6.26
N GLY A 234 17.09 -6.82 6.08
CA GLY A 234 17.76 -5.76 5.32
C GLY A 234 16.96 -4.48 5.14
N VAL A 235 17.38 -3.66 4.18
CA VAL A 235 16.64 -2.46 3.77
C VAL A 235 16.21 -2.52 2.31
N ARG A 236 15.12 -1.85 1.97
CA ARG A 236 14.68 -1.64 0.59
C ARG A 236 14.96 -0.19 0.18
N PRO A 237 15.82 0.06 -0.82
CA PRO A 237 15.95 1.39 -1.41
C PRO A 237 14.68 1.75 -2.18
N ILE A 238 14.23 2.99 -2.05
CA ILE A 238 13.10 3.57 -2.77
C ILE A 238 13.57 4.90 -3.37
N VAL A 239 13.29 5.09 -4.66
CA VAL A 239 13.59 6.32 -5.37
C VAL A 239 12.36 7.23 -5.32
N ASN A 240 12.45 8.35 -4.63
CA ASN A 240 11.30 9.24 -4.42
C ASN A 240 11.08 10.20 -5.61
N LEU A 241 10.41 9.69 -6.64
CA LEU A 241 10.07 10.41 -7.88
C LEU A 241 8.83 11.32 -7.75
N LYS A 242 8.18 11.36 -6.58
CA LYS A 242 7.02 12.24 -6.29
C LYS A 242 7.42 13.55 -5.60
N ARG A 243 8.64 13.64 -5.07
CA ARG A 243 9.11 14.87 -4.43
C ARG A 243 9.44 15.89 -5.53
N LYS A 244 8.91 17.10 -5.38
CA LYS A 244 9.26 18.23 -6.25
C LYS A 244 10.70 18.68 -5.97
N PRO A 245 11.50 18.95 -7.01
CA PRO A 245 12.84 19.52 -6.84
C PRO A 245 12.82 20.93 -6.21
N THR A 246 11.75 21.70 -6.38
CA THR A 246 11.66 23.12 -5.95
C THR A 246 11.40 23.38 -4.46
N ASN A 247 11.29 22.35 -3.61
CA ASN A 247 11.28 22.59 -2.17
C ASN A 247 12.67 23.10 -1.76
N TYR A 248 12.87 24.42 -1.64
CA TYR A 248 14.11 25.19 -1.37
C TYR A 248 15.29 24.42 -0.73
N ALA A 249 15.07 23.56 0.26
CA ALA A 249 16.10 22.66 0.81
C ALA A 249 16.70 21.64 -0.20
N ALA A 250 16.10 21.42 -1.37
CA ALA A 250 16.58 20.53 -2.44
C ALA A 250 17.42 21.24 -3.49
N ILE A 251 17.33 22.57 -3.53
CA ILE A 251 18.08 23.44 -4.43
C ILE A 251 19.47 23.73 -3.86
N SER A 252 19.67 23.66 -2.53
CA SER A 252 20.98 23.76 -1.87
C SER A 252 21.98 22.64 -2.24
N VAL A 253 21.58 21.73 -3.14
CA VAL A 253 22.41 20.68 -3.73
C VAL A 253 23.17 21.19 -4.97
N LEU A 254 22.67 22.26 -5.57
CA LEU A 254 23.24 22.97 -6.70
C LEU A 254 23.83 24.28 -6.18
N ASP A 255 25.00 24.70 -6.66
CA ASP A 255 25.61 25.97 -6.23
C ASP A 255 24.68 27.14 -6.62
N ASN A 256 24.86 28.31 -5.98
CA ASN A 256 23.96 29.46 -6.19
C ASN A 256 23.85 29.89 -7.67
N GLU A 257 24.93 29.77 -8.45
CA GLU A 257 24.95 30.07 -9.89
C GLU A 257 24.20 29.03 -10.72
N VAL A 258 24.39 27.74 -10.43
CA VAL A 258 23.67 26.63 -11.09
C VAL A 258 22.19 26.69 -10.73
N THR A 259 21.87 27.06 -9.50
CA THR A 259 20.51 27.34 -9.06
C THR A 259 19.91 28.50 -9.83
N ALA A 260 20.65 29.60 -10.02
CA ALA A 260 20.19 30.74 -10.80
C ALA A 260 19.94 30.35 -12.26
N ALA A 261 20.85 29.62 -12.92
CA ALA A 261 20.66 29.12 -14.28
C ALA A 261 19.50 28.11 -14.40
N TYR A 262 19.39 27.19 -13.43
CA TYR A 262 18.33 26.18 -13.36
C TYR A 262 16.95 26.79 -13.01
N VAL A 263 16.89 27.99 -12.43
CA VAL A 263 15.64 28.70 -12.07
C VAL A 263 15.32 29.86 -13.03
N ALA A 264 16.32 30.40 -13.74
CA ALA A 264 16.18 31.53 -14.65
C ALA A 264 15.46 31.17 -15.96
N ASP A 265 15.37 29.89 -16.32
CA ASP A 265 14.54 29.39 -17.43
C ASP A 265 13.03 29.43 -17.06
N ARG A 266 12.51 30.66 -16.91
CA ARG A 266 11.13 30.96 -16.46
C ARG A 266 10.05 30.58 -17.48
N THR A 267 10.40 30.26 -18.72
CA THR A 267 9.46 29.79 -19.74
C THR A 267 9.09 28.32 -19.52
N ASN A 268 9.92 27.55 -18.81
CA ASN A 268 9.76 26.12 -18.61
C ASN A 268 9.16 25.79 -17.22
N LYS A 269 7.85 26.02 -17.06
CA LYS A 269 7.05 25.67 -15.84
C LYS A 269 7.13 24.20 -15.39
N LYS A 270 7.86 23.33 -16.13
CA LYS A 270 8.06 21.90 -15.85
C LYS A 270 8.91 21.62 -14.60
N ILE A 271 9.74 22.56 -14.13
CA ILE A 271 10.64 22.38 -12.97
C ILE A 271 9.89 22.28 -11.63
N GLU A 272 8.67 22.81 -11.55
CA GLU A 272 7.80 22.66 -10.37
C GLU A 272 7.17 21.27 -10.24
N TRP A 273 7.39 20.39 -11.22
CA TRP A 273 6.68 19.13 -11.35
C TRP A 273 7.57 17.99 -10.87
N SER A 274 6.97 16.97 -10.26
CA SER A 274 7.70 15.76 -9.92
C SER A 274 7.97 14.95 -11.19
N ILE A 275 9.03 14.14 -11.24
CA ILE A 275 9.31 13.24 -12.38
C ILE A 275 8.07 12.39 -12.71
N ASN A 276 7.36 11.90 -11.69
CA ASN A 276 6.10 11.17 -11.89
C ASN A 276 4.95 11.99 -12.50
N THR A 277 4.95 13.31 -12.32
CA THR A 277 3.98 14.20 -12.96
C THR A 277 4.31 14.37 -14.44
N ILE A 278 5.60 14.51 -14.78
CA ILE A 278 6.09 14.67 -16.16
C ILE A 278 5.84 13.38 -16.96
N LEU A 279 6.22 12.22 -16.41
CA LEU A 279 6.03 10.90 -17.04
C LEU A 279 4.55 10.44 -17.13
N ARG A 280 3.59 11.25 -16.67
CA ARG A 280 2.19 10.86 -16.62
C ARG A 280 1.57 10.76 -18.02
N THR A 281 1.97 11.61 -18.95
CA THR A 281 1.52 11.55 -20.35
C THR A 281 2.06 10.29 -21.03
N THR A 282 3.38 10.05 -20.93
CA THR A 282 4.04 8.79 -21.34
C THR A 282 3.32 7.56 -20.79
N PHE A 283 2.98 7.54 -19.50
CA PHE A 283 2.24 6.43 -18.89
C PHE A 283 0.91 6.15 -19.60
N PHE A 284 0.15 7.20 -19.93
CA PHE A 284 -1.13 7.04 -20.60
C PHE A 284 -0.97 6.56 -22.04
N ILE A 285 0.04 7.06 -22.77
CA ILE A 285 0.37 6.62 -24.13
C ILE A 285 0.70 5.13 -24.14
N LEU A 286 1.63 4.68 -23.29
CA LEU A 286 1.99 3.26 -23.18
C LEU A 286 0.79 2.40 -22.75
N ARG A 287 -0.06 2.93 -21.87
CA ARG A 287 -1.28 2.23 -21.45
C ARG A 287 -2.30 2.08 -22.58
N HIS A 288 -2.36 3.02 -23.51
CA HIS A 288 -3.20 2.90 -24.69
C HIS A 288 -2.60 1.92 -25.70
N ALA A 289 -1.32 2.11 -26.03
CA ALA A 289 -0.62 1.27 -27.00
C ALA A 289 -0.66 -0.22 -26.61
N LYS A 290 -0.54 -0.57 -25.32
CA LYS A 290 -0.62 -1.96 -24.86
C LYS A 290 -1.97 -2.65 -25.14
N VAL A 291 -3.05 -1.88 -25.32
CA VAL A 291 -4.41 -2.42 -25.55
C VAL A 291 -4.66 -2.60 -27.05
N GLY A 292 -3.96 -1.86 -27.91
CA GLY A 292 -4.17 -1.87 -29.35
C GLY A 292 -5.60 -1.47 -29.71
N ARG A 293 -6.20 -2.14 -30.70
CA ARG A 293 -7.60 -1.94 -31.13
C ARG A 293 -8.64 -2.65 -30.24
N ALA A 294 -8.24 -3.25 -29.11
CA ALA A 294 -9.17 -3.99 -28.28
C ALA A 294 -10.22 -3.05 -27.64
N PRO A 295 -11.48 -3.51 -27.45
CA PRO A 295 -12.55 -2.72 -26.83
C PRO A 295 -12.16 -2.17 -25.46
N LEU A 296 -12.73 -1.01 -25.11
CA LEU A 296 -12.38 -0.16 -23.96
C LEU A 296 -12.30 -0.85 -22.58
N TYR A 297 -12.92 -2.02 -22.43
CA TYR A 297 -13.01 -2.77 -21.17
C TYR A 297 -12.04 -3.96 -21.09
N ILE A 298 -11.26 -4.24 -22.14
CA ILE A 298 -10.26 -5.31 -22.18
C ILE A 298 -8.86 -4.70 -22.00
N ASP A 299 -8.35 -4.70 -20.77
CA ASP A 299 -7.05 -4.11 -20.41
C ASP A 299 -5.84 -5.00 -20.80
N ASN A 300 -6.04 -5.97 -21.70
CA ASN A 300 -5.13 -7.10 -21.95
C ASN A 300 -5.07 -7.53 -23.43
N ASN A 301 -4.01 -7.11 -24.15
CA ASN A 301 -3.61 -7.69 -25.43
C ASN A 301 -2.53 -8.77 -25.17
N PRO A 302 -2.84 -10.08 -25.32
CA PRO A 302 -1.86 -11.15 -25.07
C PRO A 302 -0.61 -11.07 -25.94
N GLU A 303 -0.67 -10.51 -27.14
CA GLU A 303 0.49 -10.38 -28.04
C GLU A 303 1.54 -9.38 -27.52
N VAL A 304 1.12 -8.44 -26.66
CA VAL A 304 2.00 -7.44 -26.05
C VAL A 304 2.28 -7.76 -24.58
N LEU A 305 1.25 -8.18 -23.84
CA LEU A 305 1.32 -8.35 -22.39
C LEU A 305 1.50 -9.80 -21.94
N GLY A 306 1.48 -10.75 -22.87
CA GLY A 306 1.60 -12.17 -22.60
C GLY A 306 0.59 -12.65 -21.55
N ALA A 307 1.10 -13.26 -20.49
CA ALA A 307 0.32 -13.76 -19.38
C ALA A 307 -0.01 -12.70 -18.30
N SER A 308 0.38 -11.43 -18.51
CA SER A 308 0.19 -10.37 -17.52
C SER A 308 -1.28 -10.14 -17.17
N VAL A 309 -1.50 -9.88 -15.89
CA VAL A 309 -2.76 -9.40 -15.31
C VAL A 309 -2.45 -8.22 -14.40
N PHE A 310 -3.36 -7.26 -14.30
CA PHE A 310 -3.19 -6.05 -13.47
C PHE A 310 -4.15 -6.02 -12.28
N SER A 311 -5.17 -6.90 -12.28
CA SER A 311 -6.16 -6.97 -11.23
C SER A 311 -6.65 -8.39 -10.97
N TYR A 312 -7.26 -8.61 -9.80
CA TYR A 312 -7.95 -9.88 -9.52
C TYR A 312 -9.13 -10.13 -10.46
N ASN A 313 -9.71 -9.11 -11.09
CA ASN A 313 -10.75 -9.32 -12.11
C ASN A 313 -10.13 -10.00 -13.33
N ASP A 314 -8.95 -9.57 -13.78
CA ASP A 314 -8.28 -10.16 -14.94
C ASP A 314 -7.86 -11.61 -14.63
N VAL A 315 -7.37 -11.86 -13.42
CA VAL A 315 -7.10 -13.21 -12.90
C VAL A 315 -8.36 -14.07 -12.95
N TYR A 316 -9.48 -13.54 -12.47
CA TYR A 316 -10.76 -14.25 -12.46
C TYR A 316 -11.21 -14.63 -13.85
N VAL A 317 -11.17 -13.70 -14.81
CA VAL A 317 -11.62 -14.00 -16.16
C VAL A 317 -10.75 -15.12 -16.76
N ARG A 318 -9.41 -15.02 -16.68
CA ARG A 318 -8.50 -16.08 -17.17
C ARG A 318 -8.72 -17.44 -16.49
N LEU A 319 -8.74 -17.46 -15.14
CA LEU A 319 -8.90 -18.71 -14.39
C LEU A 319 -10.29 -19.32 -14.56
N SER A 320 -11.36 -18.51 -14.56
CA SER A 320 -12.73 -19.02 -14.63
C SER A 320 -13.00 -19.75 -15.95
N THR A 321 -12.50 -19.24 -17.08
CA THR A 321 -12.61 -19.90 -18.39
C THR A 321 -11.95 -21.27 -18.35
N PHE A 322 -10.68 -21.33 -17.96
CA PHE A 322 -9.91 -22.59 -17.84
C PHE A 322 -10.58 -23.60 -16.89
N LEU A 323 -10.99 -23.14 -15.70
CA LEU A 323 -11.63 -24.01 -14.70
C LEU A 323 -13.00 -24.53 -15.17
N ASN A 324 -13.75 -23.73 -15.94
CA ASN A 324 -15.04 -24.16 -16.49
C ASN A 324 -14.86 -25.26 -17.53
N GLU A 325 -13.86 -25.13 -18.42
CA GLU A 325 -13.55 -26.17 -19.42
C GLU A 325 -13.17 -27.50 -18.74
N LEU A 326 -12.25 -27.46 -17.77
CA LEU A 326 -11.86 -28.66 -17.00
C LEU A 326 -13.05 -29.32 -16.29
N ARG A 327 -14.01 -28.53 -15.83
CA ARG A 327 -15.23 -29.05 -15.18
C ARG A 327 -16.20 -29.68 -16.16
N GLN A 328 -16.33 -29.12 -17.36
CA GLN A 328 -17.15 -29.73 -18.41
C GLN A 328 -16.56 -31.06 -18.84
N GLU A 329 -15.23 -31.17 -18.93
CA GLU A 329 -14.53 -32.44 -19.13
C GLU A 329 -14.74 -33.40 -17.96
N ARG A 330 -14.72 -32.92 -16.71
CA ARG A 330 -15.01 -33.74 -15.52
C ARG A 330 -16.40 -34.38 -15.55
N LYS A 331 -17.39 -33.75 -16.18
CA LYS A 331 -18.72 -34.35 -16.36
C LYS A 331 -18.71 -35.50 -17.37
N ARG A 332 -17.75 -35.51 -18.29
CA ARG A 332 -17.58 -36.54 -19.33
C ARG A 332 -16.60 -37.64 -18.93
N LYS A 333 -15.55 -37.32 -18.16
CA LYS A 333 -14.46 -38.22 -17.72
C LYS A 333 -13.94 -37.86 -16.31
N LYS A 334 -13.12 -38.70 -15.68
CA LYS A 334 -12.43 -38.36 -14.42
C LYS A 334 -11.54 -37.11 -14.65
N LEU A 335 -11.55 -36.15 -13.72
CA LEU A 335 -10.72 -34.94 -13.82
C LEU A 335 -9.23 -35.34 -13.95
N PRO A 336 -8.51 -34.84 -14.97
CA PRO A 336 -7.09 -35.14 -15.11
C PRO A 336 -6.29 -34.60 -13.92
N ARG A 337 -5.13 -35.23 -13.65
CA ARG A 337 -4.19 -34.71 -12.66
C ARG A 337 -3.69 -33.34 -13.11
N LEU A 338 -3.75 -32.36 -12.20
CA LEU A 338 -3.29 -31.00 -12.46
C LEU A 338 -1.93 -30.76 -11.81
N TYR A 339 -1.07 -30.07 -12.54
CA TYR A 339 0.25 -29.67 -12.12
C TYR A 339 0.27 -28.16 -11.93
N PHE A 340 0.67 -27.73 -10.75
CA PHE A 340 0.72 -26.34 -10.33
C PHE A 340 2.17 -25.91 -10.16
N VAL A 341 2.47 -24.71 -10.67
CA VAL A 341 3.77 -24.07 -10.51
C VAL A 341 3.52 -22.60 -10.15
N SER A 342 4.08 -22.17 -9.02
CA SER A 342 4.07 -20.77 -8.58
C SER A 342 5.50 -20.29 -8.35
N MET A 343 5.85 -19.13 -8.91
CA MET A 343 7.21 -18.60 -8.88
C MET A 343 7.23 -17.10 -8.67
N ASP A 344 8.18 -16.63 -7.87
CA ASP A 344 8.47 -15.22 -7.57
C ASP A 344 9.76 -14.84 -8.30
N ILE A 345 9.73 -13.78 -9.11
CA ILE A 345 10.95 -13.24 -9.71
C ILE A 345 11.76 -12.48 -8.66
N LYS A 346 13.03 -12.84 -8.53
CA LYS A 346 13.98 -12.17 -7.63
C LYS A 346 14.24 -10.74 -8.12
N SER A 347 13.90 -9.77 -7.28
CA SER A 347 14.25 -8.35 -7.48
C SER A 347 13.93 -7.81 -8.88
N CYS A 348 12.74 -8.15 -9.40
CA CYS A 348 12.32 -7.89 -10.78
C CYS A 348 12.72 -6.50 -11.31
N PHE A 349 12.34 -5.42 -10.62
CA PHE A 349 12.66 -4.06 -11.07
C PHE A 349 14.15 -3.74 -11.10
N ASN A 350 14.98 -4.35 -10.26
CA ASN A 350 16.42 -4.07 -10.25
C ASN A 350 17.18 -4.87 -11.32
N ASN A 351 16.57 -5.95 -11.82
CA ASN A 351 17.23 -6.87 -12.75
C ASN A 351 16.84 -6.64 -14.20
N ILE A 352 15.67 -6.06 -14.48
CA ILE A 352 15.21 -5.74 -15.85
C ILE A 352 16.29 -4.99 -16.63
N ASN A 353 16.53 -5.44 -17.86
CA ASN A 353 17.48 -4.79 -18.77
C ASN A 353 16.85 -3.53 -19.38
N GLN A 354 17.49 -2.38 -19.19
CA GLN A 354 17.02 -1.07 -19.68
C GLN A 354 16.94 -1.01 -21.21
N HIS A 355 17.92 -1.58 -21.91
CA HIS A 355 17.90 -1.63 -23.38
C HIS A 355 16.73 -2.47 -23.89
N LYS A 356 16.44 -3.59 -23.23
CA LYS A 356 15.29 -4.42 -23.59
C LYS A 356 13.96 -3.70 -23.34
N VAL A 357 13.87 -2.90 -22.27
CA VAL A 357 12.70 -2.03 -22.05
C VAL A 357 12.53 -1.04 -23.20
N TYR A 358 13.61 -0.37 -23.60
CA TYR A 358 13.58 0.62 -24.68
C TYR A 358 13.16 -0.02 -26.00
N GLU A 359 13.77 -1.16 -26.37
CA GLU A 359 13.44 -1.95 -27.57
C GLU A 359 11.95 -2.35 -27.60
N VAL A 360 11.44 -2.91 -26.51
CA VAL A 360 10.04 -3.36 -26.42
C VAL A 360 9.07 -2.19 -26.55
N VAL A 361 9.41 -1.03 -25.96
CA VAL A 361 8.55 0.16 -26.06
C VAL A 361 8.64 0.81 -27.44
N ASP A 362 9.81 0.88 -28.06
CA ASP A 362 9.96 1.42 -29.42
C ASP A 362 9.15 0.58 -30.42
N LYS A 363 9.24 -0.75 -30.31
CA LYS A 363 8.44 -1.68 -31.11
C LYS A 363 6.94 -1.52 -30.86
N LEU A 364 6.52 -1.23 -29.63
CA LEU A 364 5.12 -1.01 -29.27
C LEU A 364 4.55 0.27 -29.89
N LEU A 365 5.37 1.31 -30.02
CA LEU A 365 4.96 2.62 -30.53
C LEU A 365 5.28 2.82 -32.03
N LYS A 366 5.65 1.76 -32.76
CA LYS A 366 6.15 1.86 -34.13
C LYS A 366 5.14 2.40 -35.15
N ASP A 367 3.84 2.19 -34.90
CA ASP A 367 2.79 2.41 -35.91
C ASP A 367 2.12 3.80 -35.79
N GLN A 368 2.58 4.66 -34.89
CA GLN A 368 1.91 5.92 -34.53
C GLN A 368 2.94 7.00 -34.18
N ASP A 369 2.83 8.15 -34.85
CA ASP A 369 3.78 9.26 -34.68
C ASP A 369 3.31 10.31 -33.65
N GLU A 370 2.01 10.55 -33.55
CA GLU A 370 1.45 11.59 -32.66
C GLU A 370 0.27 11.06 -31.84
N TYR A 371 0.20 11.46 -30.57
CA TYR A 371 -0.83 11.03 -29.63
C TYR A 371 -1.57 12.22 -29.02
N LEU A 372 -2.90 12.10 -28.93
CA LEU A 372 -3.77 13.00 -28.19
C LEU A 372 -4.23 12.36 -26.88
N VAL A 373 -3.98 13.02 -25.75
CA VAL A 373 -4.51 12.65 -24.43
C VAL A 373 -5.78 13.44 -24.14
N TYR A 374 -6.92 12.86 -24.51
CA TYR A 374 -8.26 13.38 -24.25
C TYR A 374 -8.68 13.10 -22.80
N ARG A 375 -9.29 14.07 -22.10
CA ARG A 375 -9.63 13.98 -20.67
C ARG A 375 -11.00 14.54 -20.37
N VAL A 376 -11.77 13.80 -19.59
CA VAL A 376 -13.08 14.19 -19.07
C VAL A 376 -13.16 13.95 -17.57
N ILE A 377 -14.10 14.58 -16.89
CA ILE A 377 -14.44 14.29 -15.50
C ILE A 377 -15.86 13.75 -15.44
N THR A 378 -16.01 12.53 -14.93
CA THR A 378 -17.30 11.90 -14.69
C THR A 378 -17.73 12.14 -13.24
N HIS A 379 -18.87 12.79 -13.04
CA HIS A 379 -19.52 13.00 -11.75
C HIS A 379 -20.62 11.97 -11.57
N MET A 380 -20.51 11.13 -10.53
CA MET A 380 -21.47 10.07 -10.24
C MET A 380 -22.06 10.23 -8.83
N PRO A 381 -23.39 10.21 -8.67
CA PRO A 381 -24.01 10.06 -7.38
C PRO A 381 -23.70 8.65 -6.85
N VAL A 382 -23.32 8.58 -5.58
CA VAL A 382 -23.18 7.30 -4.88
C VAL A 382 -24.22 7.29 -3.76
N PRO A 383 -25.45 6.80 -4.01
CA PRO A 383 -26.55 6.86 -3.04
C PRO A 383 -26.20 6.19 -1.71
N THR A 384 -25.47 5.08 -1.78
CA THR A 384 -24.95 4.35 -0.61
C THR A 384 -23.98 5.17 0.24
N LEU A 385 -23.35 6.21 -0.30
CA LEU A 385 -22.46 7.10 0.43
C LEU A 385 -23.04 8.51 0.60
N ARG A 386 -24.25 8.78 0.06
CA ARG A 386 -24.92 10.09 0.00
C ARG A 386 -23.96 11.22 -0.39
N ARG A 387 -23.24 11.05 -1.49
CA ARG A 387 -22.31 12.04 -2.05
C ARG A 387 -22.17 11.87 -3.55
N ILE A 388 -21.71 12.94 -4.22
CA ILE A 388 -21.20 12.88 -5.59
C ILE A 388 -19.72 12.53 -5.53
N VAL A 389 -19.28 11.64 -6.42
CA VAL A 389 -17.88 11.30 -6.63
C VAL A 389 -17.49 11.71 -8.03
N SER A 390 -16.58 12.67 -8.13
CA SER A 390 -15.94 13.05 -9.39
C SER A 390 -14.74 12.16 -9.65
N ARG A 391 -14.64 11.63 -10.87
CA ARG A 391 -13.53 10.79 -11.30
C ARG A 391 -12.95 11.36 -12.59
N PRO A 392 -11.64 11.70 -12.62
CA PRO A 392 -10.98 12.02 -13.87
C PRO A 392 -10.84 10.74 -14.69
N GLU A 393 -11.26 10.82 -15.94
CA GLU A 393 -11.19 9.76 -16.94
C GLU A 393 -10.47 10.33 -18.17
N GLY A 394 -9.70 9.50 -18.85
CA GLY A 394 -8.96 9.97 -20.01
C GLY A 394 -8.61 8.82 -20.91
N ARG A 395 -8.49 9.15 -22.19
CA ARG A 395 -8.17 8.24 -23.27
C ARG A 395 -7.05 8.85 -24.07
N VAL A 396 -6.10 8.02 -24.47
CA VAL A 396 -5.15 8.40 -25.51
C VAL A 396 -5.69 7.86 -26.83
N MET A 397 -5.51 8.60 -27.89
CA MET A 397 -5.80 8.18 -29.26
C MET A 397 -4.73 8.77 -30.19
N PRO A 398 -4.53 8.18 -31.37
CA PRO A 398 -3.86 8.85 -32.48
C PRO A 398 -4.46 10.24 -32.74
N LEU A 399 -3.64 11.22 -33.12
CA LEU A 399 -4.14 12.59 -33.34
C LEU A 399 -5.15 12.69 -34.48
N ASP A 400 -4.98 11.87 -35.53
CA ASP A 400 -5.87 11.74 -36.67
C ASP A 400 -7.24 11.11 -36.32
N GLU A 401 -7.37 10.50 -35.15
CA GLU A 401 -8.62 9.91 -34.65
C GLU A 401 -9.47 10.86 -33.77
N LEU A 402 -9.28 12.18 -33.85
CA LEU A 402 -10.04 13.17 -33.07
C LEU A 402 -11.57 12.95 -33.02
N PRO A 403 -12.27 12.55 -34.11
CA PRO A 403 -13.71 12.24 -34.05
C PRO A 403 -14.08 11.15 -33.03
N GLN A 404 -13.16 10.24 -32.72
CA GLN A 404 -13.36 9.17 -31.73
C GLN A 404 -13.31 9.69 -30.28
N ALA A 405 -12.82 10.90 -30.02
CA ALA A 405 -12.83 11.51 -28.69
C ALA A 405 -14.26 11.70 -28.15
N TYR A 406 -15.17 12.17 -29.00
CA TYR A 406 -16.60 12.27 -28.67
C TYR A 406 -17.26 10.90 -28.54
N ALA A 407 -16.82 9.91 -29.32
CA ALA A 407 -17.28 8.53 -29.19
C ALA A 407 -16.89 7.93 -27.82
N PHE A 408 -15.71 8.26 -27.29
CA PHE A 408 -15.31 7.87 -25.93
C PHE A 408 -16.21 8.48 -24.85
N ALA A 409 -16.52 9.78 -24.94
CA ALA A 409 -17.45 10.40 -24.01
C ALA A 409 -18.86 9.76 -24.08
N ARG A 410 -19.30 9.38 -25.28
CA ARG A 410 -20.57 8.68 -25.52
C ARG A 410 -20.59 7.26 -24.95
N ASP A 411 -19.54 6.47 -25.17
CA ASP A 411 -19.40 5.12 -24.59
C ASP A 411 -19.37 5.18 -23.06
N LEU A 412 -18.65 6.16 -22.50
CA LEU A 412 -18.71 6.42 -21.06
C LEU A 412 -20.13 6.72 -20.60
N ALA A 413 -20.88 7.56 -21.31
CA ALA A 413 -22.26 7.89 -20.97
C ALA A 413 -23.19 6.66 -21.01
N GLN A 414 -23.02 5.76 -21.99
CA GLN A 414 -23.82 4.53 -22.11
C GLN A 414 -23.54 3.54 -20.96
N ASN A 415 -22.30 3.46 -20.51
CA ASN A 415 -21.87 2.52 -19.47
C ASN A 415 -22.03 3.07 -18.04
N ARG A 416 -22.53 4.31 -17.87
CA ARG A 416 -22.67 4.98 -16.57
C ARG A 416 -24.13 5.41 -16.37
N LYS A 417 -24.74 4.98 -15.27
CA LYS A 417 -26.07 5.44 -14.86
C LYS A 417 -25.97 6.69 -13.98
N ASP A 418 -26.91 7.61 -14.17
CA ASP A 418 -27.09 8.83 -13.36
C ASP A 418 -25.82 9.73 -13.29
N SER A 419 -24.99 9.76 -14.32
CA SER A 419 -23.72 10.49 -14.29
C SER A 419 -23.67 11.69 -15.23
N ILE A 420 -22.94 12.74 -14.82
CA ILE A 420 -22.62 13.90 -15.66
C ILE A 420 -21.17 13.78 -16.10
N ILE A 421 -20.90 13.92 -17.39
CA ILE A 421 -19.54 13.93 -17.95
C ILE A 421 -19.23 15.36 -18.37
N THR A 422 -18.10 15.89 -17.89
CA THR A 422 -17.63 17.24 -18.20
C THR A 422 -16.31 17.17 -18.93
N ASP A 423 -16.27 17.67 -20.16
CA ASP A 423 -15.01 17.89 -20.88
C ASP A 423 -14.23 19.02 -20.20
N GLN A 424 -12.92 18.85 -20.08
CA GLN A 424 -12.03 19.88 -19.53
C GLN A 424 -11.45 20.78 -20.62
N VAL A 425 -11.66 20.47 -21.91
CA VAL A 425 -11.25 21.21 -23.12
C VAL A 425 -9.72 21.34 -23.31
N VAL A 426 -8.94 21.16 -22.25
CA VAL A 426 -7.48 21.13 -22.28
C VAL A 426 -7.00 19.70 -22.56
N HIS A 427 -6.58 19.46 -23.80
CA HIS A 427 -5.98 18.21 -24.24
C HIS A 427 -4.47 18.38 -24.45
N ILE A 428 -3.73 17.28 -24.26
CA ILE A 428 -2.27 17.27 -24.41
C ILE A 428 -1.95 16.44 -25.65
N THR A 429 -1.24 17.01 -26.60
CA THR A 429 -0.60 16.27 -27.69
C THR A 429 0.83 15.92 -27.31
N MET A 430 1.34 14.80 -27.82
CA MET A 430 2.70 14.35 -27.55
C MET A 430 3.16 13.39 -28.65
N ASP A 431 4.36 13.61 -29.17
CA ASP A 431 4.91 12.82 -30.27
C ASP A 431 5.58 11.54 -29.75
N LYS A 432 5.73 10.55 -30.63
CA LYS A 432 6.51 9.34 -30.37
C LYS A 432 7.94 9.71 -29.99
N SER A 433 8.57 10.64 -30.72
CA SER A 433 9.94 11.11 -30.46
C SER A 433 10.07 11.69 -29.04
N GLU A 434 9.16 12.57 -28.63
CA GLU A 434 9.14 13.15 -27.28
C GLU A 434 8.90 12.05 -26.22
N THR A 435 8.03 11.08 -26.52
CA THR A 435 7.71 9.96 -25.62
C THR A 435 8.92 9.08 -25.39
N MET A 436 9.64 8.74 -26.47
CA MET A 436 10.83 7.91 -26.44
C MET A 436 12.02 8.64 -25.80
N GLU A 437 12.13 9.96 -25.97
CA GLU A 437 13.16 10.77 -25.33
C GLU A 437 12.94 10.86 -23.81
N LEU A 438 11.71 11.11 -23.34
CA LEU A 438 11.41 11.03 -21.90
C LEU A 438 11.69 9.64 -21.32
N LEU A 439 11.39 8.58 -22.08
CA LEU A 439 11.70 7.22 -21.66
C LEU A 439 13.21 6.99 -21.59
N LYS A 440 13.98 7.48 -22.58
CA LYS A 440 15.44 7.39 -22.62
C LYS A 440 16.07 8.08 -21.41
N GLN A 441 15.68 9.32 -21.13
CA GLN A 441 16.13 10.05 -19.93
C GLN A 441 15.75 9.32 -18.64
N HIS A 442 14.58 8.68 -18.59
CA HIS A 442 14.13 7.94 -17.41
C HIS A 442 14.85 6.59 -17.21
N LEU A 443 15.28 5.93 -18.28
CA LEU A 443 15.95 4.63 -18.20
C LEU A 443 17.45 4.81 -17.98
N PHE A 444 18.11 5.60 -18.83
CA PHE A 444 19.56 5.66 -18.90
C PHE A 444 20.17 6.79 -18.08
N ASP A 445 19.43 7.90 -17.90
CA ASP A 445 19.91 9.09 -17.20
C ASP A 445 19.11 9.42 -15.93
N ASN A 446 18.59 8.39 -15.26
CA ASN A 446 17.89 8.57 -14.00
C ASN A 446 18.86 8.90 -12.87
N LEU A 447 18.86 10.16 -12.44
CA LEU A 447 19.72 10.67 -11.37
C LEU A 447 19.03 10.58 -9.99
N VAL A 448 19.79 10.05 -9.03
CA VAL A 448 19.39 9.92 -7.62
C VAL A 448 20.43 10.63 -6.76
N VAL A 449 19.98 11.42 -5.79
CA VAL A 449 20.82 12.19 -4.88
C VAL A 449 20.75 11.63 -3.47
N ASP A 450 21.93 11.48 -2.87
CA ASP A 450 22.15 11.31 -1.44
C ASP A 450 22.57 12.66 -0.81
N ARG A 451 22.03 12.95 0.38
CA ARG A 451 22.27 14.20 1.12
C ARG A 451 22.61 13.98 2.59
N MET A 452 23.09 12.80 2.95
CA MET A 452 23.50 12.56 4.33
C MET A 452 24.85 13.21 4.66
N ASP A 453 25.72 13.38 3.67
CA ASP A 453 26.99 14.08 3.79
C ASP A 453 26.80 15.60 3.51
N ASP A 454 27.71 16.44 4.00
CA ASP A 454 27.69 17.90 3.75
C ASP A 454 27.74 18.22 2.25
N THR A 455 28.44 17.39 1.48
CA THR A 455 28.46 17.44 0.02
C THR A 455 27.47 16.42 -0.57
N PRO A 456 26.50 16.86 -1.40
CA PRO A 456 25.57 15.94 -2.04
C PRO A 456 26.31 15.04 -3.03
N ARG A 457 25.94 13.75 -3.04
CA ARG A 457 26.48 12.77 -3.98
C ARG A 457 25.40 12.35 -4.97
N PHE A 458 25.77 12.30 -6.25
CA PHE A 458 24.89 11.91 -7.35
C PHE A 458 25.16 10.48 -7.77
N TYR A 459 24.10 9.76 -8.10
CA TYR A 459 24.18 8.40 -8.63
C TYR A 459 23.28 8.26 -9.85
N ARG A 460 23.78 7.62 -10.90
CA ARG A 460 23.01 7.25 -12.11
C ARG A 460 22.55 5.80 -11.99
N GLN A 461 21.29 5.54 -12.31
CA GLN A 461 20.79 4.17 -12.36
C GLN A 461 21.26 3.47 -13.64
N THR A 462 22.13 2.47 -13.50
CA THR A 462 22.73 1.75 -14.64
C THR A 462 22.07 0.40 -14.93
N LYS A 463 21.29 -0.12 -13.97
CA LYS A 463 20.59 -1.39 -14.12
C LYS A 463 19.17 -1.31 -13.55
N GLY A 464 18.25 -2.03 -14.19
CA GLY A 464 16.86 -2.05 -13.75
C GLY A 464 16.11 -0.74 -14.05
N ILE A 465 14.90 -0.67 -13.53
CA ILE A 465 13.99 0.48 -13.64
C ILE A 465 13.69 1.08 -12.27
N ALA A 466 13.42 2.38 -12.23
CA ALA A 466 13.35 3.14 -10.98
C ALA A 466 12.14 2.76 -10.10
N GLN A 467 12.39 2.10 -8.96
CA GLN A 467 11.32 1.76 -8.01
C GLN A 467 10.65 3.03 -7.45
N GLY A 468 9.37 3.22 -7.77
CA GLY A 468 8.61 4.43 -7.41
C GLY A 468 8.17 5.27 -8.61
N SER A 469 8.61 4.89 -9.83
CA SER A 469 8.13 5.48 -11.07
C SER A 469 6.71 5.04 -11.37
N VAL A 470 5.92 5.93 -11.96
CA VAL A 470 4.58 5.62 -12.48
C VAL A 470 4.63 4.60 -13.63
N LEU A 471 5.78 4.47 -14.31
CA LEU A 471 5.96 3.58 -15.45
C LEU A 471 6.37 2.15 -15.06
N SER A 472 7.05 1.94 -13.92
CA SER A 472 7.78 0.70 -13.65
C SER A 472 6.94 -0.57 -13.77
N THR A 473 5.72 -0.56 -13.22
CA THR A 473 4.84 -1.73 -13.25
C THR A 473 4.45 -2.09 -14.68
N LEU A 474 4.13 -1.09 -15.51
CA LEU A 474 3.76 -1.32 -16.90
C LEU A 474 4.96 -1.78 -17.72
N LEU A 475 6.12 -1.11 -17.59
CA LEU A 475 7.35 -1.49 -18.30
C LEU A 475 7.78 -2.93 -17.95
N CYS A 476 7.71 -3.30 -16.68
CA CYS A 476 7.96 -4.68 -16.24
C CYS A 476 6.98 -5.67 -16.89
N SER A 477 5.69 -5.32 -16.96
CA SER A 477 4.70 -6.18 -17.60
C SER A 477 4.94 -6.36 -19.10
N LEU A 478 5.37 -5.30 -19.80
CA LEU A 478 5.71 -5.34 -21.22
C LEU A 478 6.94 -6.21 -21.49
N VAL A 479 8.03 -6.03 -20.75
CA VAL A 479 9.26 -6.83 -20.92
C VAL A 479 9.00 -8.31 -20.65
N TYR A 480 8.29 -8.65 -19.58
CA TYR A 480 7.95 -10.05 -19.34
C TYR A 480 6.87 -10.58 -20.27
N GLY A 481 6.02 -9.72 -20.85
CA GLY A 481 5.12 -10.10 -21.95
C GLY A 481 5.90 -10.52 -23.19
N ASP A 482 6.92 -9.75 -23.57
CA ASP A 482 7.84 -10.08 -24.66
C ASP A 482 8.59 -11.40 -24.39
N LEU A 483 9.07 -11.62 -23.16
CA LEU A 483 9.66 -12.89 -22.74
C LEU A 483 8.69 -14.06 -22.93
N GLU A 484 7.47 -13.93 -22.42
CA GLU A 484 6.44 -14.97 -22.49
C GLU A 484 6.11 -15.32 -23.95
N ASN A 485 5.93 -14.30 -24.78
CA ASN A 485 5.57 -14.46 -26.18
C ASN A 485 6.71 -15.00 -27.02
N SER A 486 7.96 -14.77 -26.63
CA SER A 486 9.14 -15.27 -27.35
C SER A 486 9.54 -16.68 -26.90
N CYS A 487 9.48 -16.96 -25.60
CA CYS A 487 10.08 -18.16 -25.01
C CYS A 487 9.06 -19.22 -24.58
N PHE A 488 7.81 -18.86 -24.30
CA PHE A 488 6.81 -19.79 -23.73
C PHE A 488 5.71 -20.23 -24.70
N LYS A 489 5.89 -20.01 -26.01
CA LYS A 489 4.96 -20.53 -27.03
C LYS A 489 4.76 -22.06 -26.94
N HIS A 490 5.81 -22.77 -26.53
CA HIS A 490 5.80 -24.24 -26.40
C HIS A 490 4.93 -24.76 -25.25
N LEU A 491 4.57 -23.93 -24.27
CA LEU A 491 3.80 -24.36 -23.09
C LEU A 491 2.31 -24.61 -23.37
N SER A 492 1.87 -24.40 -24.62
CA SER A 492 0.50 -24.61 -25.10
C SER A 492 -0.58 -24.04 -24.17
N TRP A 493 -0.27 -22.91 -23.53
CA TRP A 493 -1.20 -22.23 -22.64
C TRP A 493 -2.19 -21.41 -23.45
N ASP A 494 -3.42 -21.30 -22.94
CA ASP A 494 -4.48 -20.57 -23.63
C ASP A 494 -4.18 -19.06 -23.67
N SER A 495 -3.71 -18.59 -24.82
CA SER A 495 -3.49 -17.17 -25.12
C SER A 495 -4.74 -16.47 -25.66
N ARG A 496 -5.89 -17.17 -25.78
CA ARG A 496 -7.11 -16.58 -26.37
C ARG A 496 -7.52 -15.33 -25.60
N SER A 497 -7.96 -14.34 -26.37
CA SER A 497 -8.61 -13.13 -25.87
C SER A 497 -9.81 -13.52 -25.00
N LEU A 498 -9.97 -12.79 -23.89
CA LEU A 498 -11.00 -13.03 -22.89
C LEU A 498 -12.39 -13.13 -23.57
N PRO A 499 -13.21 -14.15 -23.28
CA PRO A 499 -14.56 -14.18 -23.82
C PRO A 499 -15.36 -12.99 -23.27
N THR A 500 -16.15 -12.37 -24.16
CA THR A 500 -16.94 -11.16 -23.93
C THR A 500 -18.09 -11.43 -22.94
N PHE A 501 -17.80 -11.58 -21.64
CA PHE A 501 -18.83 -11.85 -20.61
C PHE A 501 -19.45 -10.59 -19.99
N TYR A 502 -19.11 -9.39 -20.48
CA TYR A 502 -19.60 -8.11 -19.97
C TYR A 502 -20.22 -7.26 -21.08
N THR A 503 -21.31 -7.72 -21.69
CA THR A 503 -22.28 -6.83 -22.33
C THR A 503 -23.64 -7.05 -21.69
N PRO A 504 -24.18 -6.08 -20.93
CA PRO A 504 -25.61 -6.00 -20.69
C PRO A 504 -26.21 -5.15 -21.82
N SER A 505 -26.61 -5.77 -22.93
CA SER A 505 -27.60 -5.17 -23.83
C SER A 505 -28.76 -6.13 -24.01
N PRO A 506 -30.02 -5.67 -23.92
CA PRO A 506 -31.18 -6.45 -24.28
C PRO A 506 -31.28 -6.58 -25.81
N SER A 507 -31.95 -7.65 -26.24
CA SER A 507 -32.48 -7.87 -27.59
C SER A 507 -31.47 -7.78 -28.75
N THR A 508 -30.78 -8.88 -29.05
CA THR A 508 -30.68 -9.41 -30.42
C THR A 508 -30.28 -10.89 -30.33
N THR A 509 -31.14 -11.77 -30.81
CA THR A 509 -30.86 -13.19 -31.00
C THR A 509 -29.87 -13.33 -32.16
N GLN A 510 -28.57 -13.28 -31.90
CA GLN A 510 -27.56 -13.69 -32.87
C GLN A 510 -26.96 -15.02 -32.45
N SER A 511 -27.14 -15.97 -33.36
CA SER A 511 -26.60 -17.33 -33.35
C SER A 511 -25.14 -17.34 -32.91
N ILE A 512 -24.83 -18.16 -31.91
CA ILE A 512 -23.47 -18.47 -31.49
C ILE A 512 -22.85 -19.29 -32.61
N CYS A 513 -22.10 -18.64 -33.50
CA CYS A 513 -21.25 -19.32 -34.47
C CYS A 513 -20.27 -20.19 -33.67
N ALA A 514 -20.35 -21.50 -33.90
CA ALA A 514 -19.51 -22.50 -33.26
C ALA A 514 -18.03 -22.13 -33.42
N THR A 515 -17.32 -22.00 -32.30
CA THR A 515 -15.86 -22.05 -32.28
C THR A 515 -15.39 -23.36 -32.93
N PRO A 516 -14.29 -23.37 -33.69
CA PRO A 516 -13.77 -24.61 -34.28
C PRO A 516 -13.58 -25.67 -33.18
N MET A 517 -14.03 -26.89 -33.44
CA MET A 517 -13.75 -28.04 -32.58
C MET A 517 -12.23 -28.23 -32.49
N GLU A 518 -11.63 -27.73 -31.41
CA GLU A 518 -10.24 -28.06 -31.08
C GLU A 518 -10.11 -29.54 -30.74
N ASP A 519 -9.01 -30.14 -31.20
CA ASP A 519 -8.64 -31.52 -30.90
C ASP A 519 -8.64 -31.78 -29.38
N PRO A 520 -9.51 -32.67 -28.87
CA PRO A 520 -9.60 -33.00 -27.45
C PRO A 520 -8.31 -33.62 -26.87
N ALA A 521 -7.30 -33.93 -27.70
CA ALA A 521 -6.00 -34.43 -27.28
C ALA A 521 -4.96 -33.34 -26.92
N LYS A 522 -5.21 -32.05 -27.19
CA LYS A 522 -4.20 -30.99 -26.96
C LYS A 522 -4.05 -30.68 -25.44
N PRO A 523 -2.83 -30.68 -24.88
CA PRO A 523 -2.61 -30.41 -23.47
C PRO A 523 -3.07 -29.00 -23.07
N LYS A 524 -3.95 -28.91 -22.06
CA LYS A 524 -4.56 -27.67 -21.59
C LYS A 524 -3.77 -27.07 -20.44
N GLY A 525 -3.44 -25.78 -20.56
CA GLY A 525 -2.83 -25.01 -19.48
C GLY A 525 -3.26 -23.55 -19.45
N VAL A 526 -3.14 -22.94 -18.27
CA VAL A 526 -3.35 -21.50 -18.08
C VAL A 526 -2.12 -20.90 -17.39
N LEU A 527 -1.63 -19.79 -17.96
CA LEU A 527 -0.55 -18.99 -17.42
C LEU A 527 -1.09 -17.62 -17.01
N VAL A 528 -0.77 -17.21 -15.79
CA VAL A 528 -1.17 -15.91 -15.23
C VAL A 528 0.01 -15.30 -14.51
N ARG A 529 0.31 -14.03 -14.78
CA ARG A 529 1.36 -13.28 -14.10
C ARG A 529 0.86 -11.96 -13.52
N LEU A 530 0.94 -11.82 -12.20
CA LEU A 530 0.68 -10.55 -11.54
C LEU A 530 2.02 -9.87 -11.23
N ILE A 531 2.45 -8.97 -12.14
CA ILE A 531 3.75 -8.29 -12.10
C ILE A 531 4.92 -9.29 -12.16
N ASP A 532 5.42 -9.74 -11.01
CA ASP A 532 6.57 -10.62 -10.82
C ASP A 532 6.22 -12.01 -10.27
N ASP A 533 4.94 -12.25 -9.95
CA ASP A 533 4.44 -13.53 -9.47
C ASP A 533 3.78 -14.32 -10.62
N PHE A 534 4.35 -15.46 -11.00
CA PHE A 534 3.82 -16.39 -11.99
C PHE A 534 2.97 -17.49 -11.35
N LEU A 535 1.88 -17.86 -12.01
CA LEU A 535 1.08 -19.05 -11.75
C LEU A 535 0.84 -19.79 -13.06
N TYR A 536 1.32 -21.03 -13.15
CA TYR A 536 1.04 -21.94 -14.26
C TYR A 536 0.29 -23.17 -13.75
N ILE A 537 -0.80 -23.51 -14.43
CA ILE A 537 -1.61 -24.69 -14.14
C ILE A 537 -1.80 -25.46 -15.44
N THR A 538 -1.46 -26.75 -15.46
CA THR A 538 -1.56 -27.58 -16.66
C THR A 538 -1.94 -29.02 -16.34
N THR A 539 -2.54 -29.72 -17.30
CA THR A 539 -2.74 -31.18 -17.23
C THR A 539 -1.51 -31.97 -17.67
N ASN A 540 -0.51 -31.31 -18.26
CA ASN A 540 0.69 -31.95 -18.80
C ASN A 540 1.90 -31.80 -17.84
N ALA A 541 2.32 -32.93 -17.25
CA ALA A 541 3.45 -32.99 -16.33
C ALA A 541 4.76 -32.48 -16.96
N THR A 542 4.99 -32.82 -18.22
CA THR A 542 6.20 -32.46 -18.97
C THR A 542 6.26 -30.95 -19.17
N MET A 543 5.13 -30.31 -19.49
CA MET A 543 5.08 -28.84 -19.62
C MET A 543 5.30 -28.14 -18.29
N ALA A 544 4.74 -28.65 -17.19
CA ALA A 544 5.01 -28.09 -15.86
C ALA A 544 6.48 -28.19 -15.47
N LYS A 545 7.12 -29.35 -15.67
CA LYS A 545 8.55 -29.56 -15.43
C LYS A 545 9.40 -28.67 -16.32
N ARG A 546 9.05 -28.56 -17.60
CA ARG A 546 9.76 -27.73 -18.58
C ARG A 546 9.72 -26.26 -18.19
N PHE A 547 8.54 -25.74 -17.84
CA PHE A 547 8.38 -24.38 -17.34
C PHE A 547 9.26 -24.10 -16.12
N VAL A 548 9.34 -25.05 -15.17
CA VAL A 548 10.22 -24.93 -14.01
C VAL A 548 11.70 -24.83 -14.41
N LEU A 549 12.16 -25.74 -15.27
CA LEU A 549 13.56 -25.75 -15.72
C LEU A 549 13.92 -24.47 -16.49
N ASP A 550 13.07 -24.05 -17.41
CA ASP A 550 13.29 -22.86 -18.23
C ASP A 550 13.33 -21.58 -17.37
N MET A 551 12.42 -21.44 -16.41
CA MET A 551 12.40 -20.29 -15.50
C MET A 551 13.59 -20.26 -14.52
N HIS A 552 14.06 -21.42 -14.08
CA HIS A 552 15.25 -21.51 -13.22
C HIS A 552 16.57 -21.31 -13.97
N LYS A 553 16.63 -21.66 -15.27
CA LYS A 553 17.74 -21.31 -16.15
C LYS A 553 17.93 -19.79 -16.24
N GLY A 554 16.81 -19.05 -16.21
CA GLY A 554 16.79 -17.59 -16.22
C GLY A 554 16.95 -17.00 -17.62
N TYR A 555 16.61 -15.70 -17.75
CA TYR A 555 16.67 -14.96 -19.01
C TYR A 555 17.37 -13.62 -18.80
N PRO A 556 18.72 -13.59 -18.94
CA PRO A 556 19.51 -12.38 -18.71
C PRO A 556 19.11 -11.19 -19.59
N SER A 557 18.74 -11.43 -20.85
CA SER A 557 18.27 -10.40 -21.79
C SER A 557 17.07 -9.62 -21.26
N HIS A 558 16.18 -10.27 -20.52
CA HIS A 558 14.99 -9.69 -19.93
C HIS A 558 15.15 -9.36 -18.45
N GLY A 559 16.29 -9.71 -17.84
CA GLY A 559 16.50 -9.54 -16.40
C GLY A 559 15.67 -10.49 -15.54
N CYS A 560 15.23 -11.63 -16.09
CA CYS A 560 14.37 -12.58 -15.39
C CYS A 560 15.22 -13.62 -14.64
N THR A 561 15.04 -13.71 -13.32
CA THR A 561 15.66 -14.74 -12.48
C THR A 561 14.71 -15.11 -11.36
N VAL A 562 14.44 -16.41 -11.18
CA VAL A 562 13.49 -16.89 -10.17
C VAL A 562 14.13 -16.96 -8.77
N ASN A 563 13.31 -16.71 -7.76
CA ASN A 563 13.63 -16.99 -6.38
C ASN A 563 13.33 -18.45 -6.02
N THR A 564 14.34 -19.31 -6.14
CA THR A 564 14.25 -20.76 -5.87
C THR A 564 13.57 -21.11 -4.54
N LEU A 565 13.82 -20.32 -3.48
CA LEU A 565 13.25 -20.57 -2.15
C LEU A 565 11.74 -20.32 -2.06
N LYS A 566 11.19 -19.57 -3.01
CA LYS A 566 9.76 -19.25 -3.08
C LYS A 566 9.03 -20.02 -4.16
N THR A 567 9.74 -20.80 -4.99
CA THR A 567 9.09 -21.68 -5.96
C THR A 567 8.26 -22.73 -5.24
N GLN A 568 6.97 -22.83 -5.59
CA GLN A 568 6.03 -23.81 -5.05
C GLN A 568 5.49 -24.68 -6.19
N VAL A 569 5.48 -25.99 -5.98
CA VAL A 569 4.93 -26.99 -6.93
C VAL A 569 4.04 -28.00 -6.21
N ASN A 570 3.22 -28.77 -6.93
CA ASN A 570 2.45 -29.90 -6.36
C ASN A 570 2.90 -31.27 -6.90
N PHE A 571 4.17 -31.38 -7.30
CA PHE A 571 4.80 -32.60 -7.81
C PHE A 571 6.27 -32.62 -7.43
N ASP A 572 6.88 -33.80 -7.46
CA ASP A 572 8.29 -33.95 -7.10
C ASP A 572 9.17 -33.35 -8.19
N MET A 573 10.02 -32.41 -7.77
CA MET A 573 10.88 -31.65 -8.65
C MET A 573 12.10 -31.15 -7.89
N SER A 574 13.27 -31.33 -8.49
CA SER A 574 14.52 -30.75 -8.02
C SER A 574 15.16 -29.92 -9.12
N VAL A 575 15.87 -28.87 -8.71
CA VAL A 575 16.66 -28.02 -9.60
C VAL A 575 18.00 -27.81 -8.91
N ASP A 576 19.09 -28.01 -9.64
CA ASP A 576 20.47 -27.90 -9.12
C ASP A 576 20.71 -28.72 -7.85
N GLY A 577 20.19 -29.96 -7.81
CA GLY A 577 20.30 -30.87 -6.66
C GLY A 577 19.45 -30.47 -5.44
N LYS A 578 18.67 -29.38 -5.51
CA LYS A 578 17.81 -28.90 -4.41
C LYS A 578 16.35 -29.25 -4.69
N GLN A 579 15.70 -29.90 -3.72
CA GLN A 579 14.26 -30.16 -3.77
C GLN A 579 13.46 -28.87 -3.66
N LEU A 580 12.50 -28.69 -4.57
CA LEU A 580 11.59 -27.55 -4.53
C LEU A 580 10.50 -27.76 -3.46
N ASN A 581 9.84 -26.68 -3.05
CA ASN A 581 8.75 -26.75 -2.08
C ASN A 581 7.51 -27.41 -2.72
N ASN A 582 7.36 -28.71 -2.52
CA ASN A 582 6.19 -29.46 -2.93
C ASN A 582 5.08 -29.33 -1.88
N VAL A 583 3.98 -28.67 -2.23
CA VAL A 583 2.84 -28.40 -1.33
C VAL A 583 2.08 -29.65 -0.89
N ASN A 584 2.34 -30.82 -1.49
CA ASN A 584 1.82 -32.10 -1.01
C ASN A 584 2.61 -32.66 0.17
N HIS A 585 3.88 -32.28 0.32
CA HIS A 585 4.76 -32.81 1.36
C HIS A 585 4.67 -31.95 2.63
N ARG A 586 4.86 -32.59 3.79
CA ARG A 586 5.06 -31.84 5.03
C ARG A 586 6.33 -31.00 4.89
N PRO A 587 6.35 -29.74 5.37
CA PRO A 587 7.58 -28.96 5.37
C PRO A 587 8.62 -29.68 6.25
N SER A 588 9.65 -30.26 5.61
CA SER A 588 10.70 -31.03 6.28
C SER A 588 11.64 -30.17 7.14
N THR A 589 11.67 -28.84 6.94
CA THR A 589 12.58 -27.92 7.65
C THR A 589 11.97 -26.54 7.90
N ALA A 590 10.94 -26.44 8.75
CA ALA A 590 10.44 -25.14 9.21
C ALA A 590 11.18 -24.66 10.49
N LYS A 591 12.47 -24.36 10.38
CA LYS A 591 13.23 -23.62 11.43
C LYS A 591 12.96 -22.11 11.44
N HIS A 592 12.09 -21.59 10.57
CA HIS A 592 11.72 -20.18 10.60
C HIS A 592 10.21 -20.00 10.70
N HIS A 593 9.77 -19.72 11.93
CA HIS A 593 8.52 -19.05 12.29
C HIS A 593 7.20 -19.82 12.08
N ARG A 594 7.11 -21.06 12.58
CA ARG A 594 5.82 -21.61 13.02
C ARG A 594 5.91 -22.03 14.49
N HIS A 595 4.96 -21.59 15.30
CA HIS A 595 4.83 -22.07 16.68
C HIS A 595 4.46 -23.58 16.68
N PRO A 596 4.93 -24.38 17.66
CA PRO A 596 4.82 -25.85 17.64
C PRO A 596 3.42 -26.43 17.88
N LYS A 597 2.33 -25.64 17.77
CA LYS A 597 0.98 -26.03 18.22
C LYS A 597 -0.13 -25.84 17.17
N GLN A 598 0.19 -25.88 15.87
CA GLN A 598 -0.84 -25.94 14.82
C GLN A 598 -1.00 -27.40 14.34
N PRO A 599 -2.22 -27.95 14.29
CA PRO A 599 -2.46 -29.15 13.50
C PRO A 599 -2.16 -28.84 12.02
N PRO A 600 -1.55 -29.79 11.27
CA PRO A 600 -1.12 -29.55 9.90
C PRO A 600 -2.32 -29.26 8.99
N PRO A 601 -2.18 -28.41 7.95
CA PRO A 601 -3.13 -28.43 6.86
C PRO A 601 -3.04 -29.81 6.20
N THR A 602 -4.12 -30.58 6.27
CA THR A 602 -4.29 -31.87 5.59
C THR A 602 -4.46 -31.72 4.07
N ASP A 603 -4.64 -30.49 3.60
CA ASP A 603 -4.88 -30.14 2.20
C ASP A 603 -3.66 -29.49 1.53
N PRO A 604 -3.28 -29.89 0.29
CA PRO A 604 -2.17 -29.30 -0.44
C PRO A 604 -2.53 -27.93 -1.00
N VAL A 605 -2.12 -26.89 -0.29
CA VAL A 605 -2.46 -25.49 -0.58
C VAL A 605 -1.25 -24.72 -1.08
N LEU A 606 -1.39 -24.12 -2.25
CA LEU A 606 -0.43 -23.20 -2.85
C LEU A 606 -0.80 -21.75 -2.52
N SER A 607 0.19 -20.91 -2.19
CA SER A 607 -0.02 -19.47 -1.95
C SER A 607 0.43 -18.67 -3.18
N TRP A 608 -0.42 -17.76 -3.64
CA TRP A 608 -0.13 -16.89 -4.77
C TRP A 608 -0.86 -15.55 -4.63
N CYS A 609 -0.12 -14.45 -4.63
CA CYS A 609 -0.63 -13.07 -4.57
C CYS A 609 -1.73 -12.81 -3.52
N GLY A 610 -1.65 -13.44 -2.33
CA GLY A 610 -2.64 -13.28 -1.25
C GLY A 610 -3.91 -14.13 -1.39
N LEU A 611 -3.86 -15.14 -2.25
CA LEU A 611 -4.83 -16.22 -2.43
C LEU A 611 -4.20 -17.55 -2.03
N LEU A 612 -5.03 -18.47 -1.55
CA LEU A 612 -4.70 -19.85 -1.24
C LEU A 612 -5.47 -20.74 -2.19
N ILE A 613 -4.77 -21.56 -2.97
CA ILE A 613 -5.35 -22.44 -4.00
C ILE A 613 -5.13 -23.89 -3.55
N ASN A 614 -6.23 -24.60 -3.27
CA ASN A 614 -6.14 -26.03 -3.00
C ASN A 614 -5.92 -26.77 -4.34
N THR A 615 -4.76 -27.41 -4.49
CA THR A 615 -4.34 -28.00 -5.78
C THR A 615 -5.11 -29.29 -6.14
N ARG A 616 -5.87 -29.86 -5.20
CA ARG A 616 -6.76 -31.02 -5.43
C ARG A 616 -8.19 -30.60 -5.74
N THR A 617 -8.75 -29.66 -4.97
CA THR A 617 -10.17 -29.28 -5.06
C THR A 617 -10.41 -28.04 -5.92
N LEU A 618 -9.35 -27.30 -6.28
CA LEU A 618 -9.38 -26.04 -7.02
C LEU A 618 -10.10 -24.90 -6.31
N GLN A 619 -10.43 -25.09 -5.03
CA GLN A 619 -11.02 -24.04 -4.21
C GLN A 619 -10.01 -22.94 -3.93
N ILE A 620 -10.46 -21.69 -4.05
CA ILE A 620 -9.67 -20.49 -3.84
C ILE A 620 -10.16 -19.81 -2.56
N ARG A 621 -9.23 -19.54 -1.65
CA ARG A 621 -9.47 -18.83 -0.38
C ARG A 621 -8.60 -17.59 -0.31
N ALA A 622 -8.98 -16.64 0.54
CA ALA A 622 -8.13 -15.51 0.85
C ALA A 622 -7.04 -15.92 1.85
N ASP A 623 -5.81 -15.44 1.63
CA ASP A 623 -4.73 -15.62 2.60
C ASP A 623 -4.79 -14.53 3.70
N TYR A 624 -5.02 -14.97 4.94
CA TYR A 624 -5.07 -14.12 6.13
C TYR A 624 -3.79 -14.22 7.00
N THR A 625 -2.80 -15.04 6.62
CA THR A 625 -1.57 -15.25 7.41
C THR A 625 -0.78 -13.95 7.61
N ARG A 626 -0.93 -12.98 6.69
CA ARG A 626 -0.38 -11.62 6.82
C ARG A 626 -0.83 -10.85 8.07
N TYR A 627 -1.89 -11.31 8.75
CA TYR A 627 -2.40 -10.71 9.98
C TYR A 627 -1.89 -11.42 11.24
N GLU A 628 -1.15 -12.53 11.11
CA GLU A 628 -0.65 -13.28 12.26
C GLU A 628 0.29 -12.45 13.13
N GLY A 629 0.16 -12.58 14.45
CA GLY A 629 0.99 -11.87 15.44
C GLY A 629 0.82 -10.36 15.44
N THR A 630 -0.05 -9.82 14.59
CA THR A 630 -0.30 -8.40 14.41
C THR A 630 -1.78 -8.14 14.55
N SER A 631 -2.13 -6.92 14.91
CA SER A 631 -3.52 -6.50 14.94
C SER A 631 -3.94 -5.99 13.56
N PRO A 632 -5.17 -6.22 13.07
CA PRO A 632 -5.53 -5.89 11.68
C PRO A 632 -5.51 -4.39 11.42
N ASP A 633 -5.67 -3.59 12.47
CA ASP A 633 -5.42 -2.17 12.46
C ASP A 633 -3.92 -1.89 12.16
N VAL A 634 -2.97 -2.67 12.69
CA VAL A 634 -1.52 -2.55 12.47
C VAL A 634 -1.03 -3.12 11.13
N SER A 635 -1.56 -4.25 10.64
CA SER A 635 -1.03 -4.96 9.44
C SER A 635 -1.85 -4.78 8.15
N SER A 636 -3.04 -4.16 8.24
CA SER A 636 -3.78 -3.79 7.03
C SER A 636 -3.28 -2.46 6.47
N GLY A 637 -3.12 -2.37 5.15
CA GLY A 637 -2.92 -1.11 4.42
C GLY A 637 -4.10 -0.15 4.51
N TRP A 638 -4.96 -0.27 5.52
CA TRP A 638 -5.98 0.72 5.82
C TRP A 638 -5.29 2.00 6.23
N THR A 639 -5.50 3.06 5.45
CA THR A 639 -5.37 4.38 6.04
C THR A 639 -6.54 4.42 7.01
N MET A 640 -6.26 4.29 8.30
CA MET A 640 -7.18 4.78 9.30
C MET A 640 -7.27 6.28 9.07
N ARG A 641 -8.11 6.71 8.12
CA ARG A 641 -8.71 8.05 8.24
C ARG A 641 -9.40 7.99 9.60
N SER A 642 -8.80 8.73 10.51
CA SER A 642 -8.47 8.33 11.87
C SER A 642 -9.72 7.90 12.65
N ILE A 643 -9.59 6.93 13.57
CA ILE A 643 -10.63 6.67 14.59
C ILE A 643 -10.85 7.93 15.45
N LYS A 644 -9.92 8.88 15.41
CA LYS A 644 -10.08 10.22 15.98
C LYS A 644 -10.69 11.25 15.05
N ASP A 645 -10.67 11.06 13.73
CA ASP A 645 -11.53 11.81 12.78
C ASP A 645 -13.00 11.38 12.94
N ILE A 646 -13.25 10.19 13.50
CA ILE A 646 -14.56 9.70 13.99
C ILE A 646 -14.88 10.38 15.33
N ALA A 647 -13.94 10.44 16.28
CA ALA A 647 -14.12 11.11 17.58
C ALA A 647 -14.35 12.64 17.46
N GLU A 648 -13.60 13.31 16.61
CA GLU A 648 -13.66 14.76 16.38
C GLU A 648 -14.94 15.20 15.69
N GLN A 649 -15.56 14.31 14.92
CA GLN A 649 -16.87 14.58 14.35
C GLN A 649 -18.02 13.97 15.17
N LEU A 650 -17.77 13.24 16.25
CA LEU A 650 -18.84 12.92 17.20
C LEU A 650 -19.31 14.18 17.94
N THR A 651 -18.44 15.18 18.11
CA THR A 651 -18.81 16.52 18.61
C THR A 651 -19.39 17.45 17.54
N SER A 652 -19.35 17.07 16.25
CA SER A 652 -19.94 17.79 15.11
C SER A 652 -20.92 16.96 14.26
N GLY A 653 -21.48 15.86 14.79
CA GLY A 653 -22.52 15.03 14.16
C GLY A 653 -22.11 14.01 13.06
N GLY A 654 -20.83 13.86 12.69
CA GLY A 654 -20.36 13.05 11.55
C GLY A 654 -19.59 11.74 11.86
N GLY A 655 -19.23 11.46 13.12
CA GLY A 655 -18.35 10.33 13.46
C GLY A 655 -18.92 8.95 13.16
N GLY A 656 -20.20 8.72 13.49
CA GLY A 656 -20.89 7.46 13.17
C GLY A 656 -20.90 7.16 11.66
N ARG A 657 -21.03 8.19 10.81
CA ARG A 657 -21.01 8.03 9.35
C ARG A 657 -19.65 7.55 8.84
N LYS A 658 -18.53 8.02 9.40
CA LYS A 658 -17.20 7.57 9.00
C LYS A 658 -16.90 6.14 9.46
N LEU A 659 -17.30 5.75 10.68
CA LEU A 659 -17.27 4.35 11.12
C LEU A 659 -18.03 3.49 10.12
N TRP A 660 -19.28 3.86 9.86
CA TRP A 660 -20.17 3.14 8.96
C TRP A 660 -19.55 2.97 7.56
N VAL A 661 -19.11 4.06 6.91
CA VAL A 661 -18.41 4.00 5.61
C VAL A 661 -17.13 3.18 5.68
N GLY A 662 -16.38 3.27 6.78
CA GLY A 662 -15.17 2.50 7.02
C GLY A 662 -15.45 1.00 7.06
N ILE A 663 -16.41 0.56 7.85
CA ILE A 663 -16.75 -0.87 7.95
C ILE A 663 -17.38 -1.39 6.65
N LEU A 664 -18.20 -0.58 5.96
CA LEU A 664 -18.69 -0.93 4.62
C LEU A 664 -17.54 -1.19 3.63
N HIS A 665 -16.55 -0.30 3.59
CA HIS A 665 -15.39 -0.49 2.72
C HIS A 665 -14.48 -1.66 3.15
N ALA A 666 -14.60 -2.17 4.38
CA ALA A 666 -13.79 -3.29 4.87
C ALA A 666 -14.05 -4.61 4.15
N VAL A 667 -15.29 -4.86 3.73
CA VAL A 667 -15.67 -6.08 3.00
C VAL A 667 -15.38 -6.00 1.50
N LYS A 668 -15.29 -4.78 0.94
CA LYS A 668 -15.17 -4.54 -0.51
C LYS A 668 -13.98 -5.24 -1.19
N PRO A 669 -12.74 -5.27 -0.66
CA PRO A 669 -11.61 -5.89 -1.34
C PRO A 669 -11.70 -7.41 -1.47
N LYS A 670 -12.38 -8.08 -0.52
CA LYS A 670 -12.51 -9.55 -0.48
C LYS A 670 -13.90 -10.05 -0.89
N CYS A 671 -14.84 -9.15 -1.18
CA CYS A 671 -16.08 -9.46 -1.89
C CYS A 671 -15.79 -9.55 -3.40
N HIS A 672 -15.09 -10.60 -3.82
CA HIS A 672 -14.56 -10.76 -5.18
C HIS A 672 -15.04 -12.09 -5.80
N PRO A 673 -15.37 -12.14 -7.11
CA PRO A 673 -15.83 -13.36 -7.78
C PRO A 673 -14.92 -14.58 -7.59
N LEU A 674 -13.59 -14.44 -7.58
CA LEU A 674 -12.65 -15.54 -7.25
C LEU A 674 -12.98 -16.29 -5.95
N LEU A 675 -13.58 -15.62 -4.97
CA LEU A 675 -13.89 -16.18 -3.64
C LEU A 675 -15.36 -16.57 -3.51
N LEU A 676 -16.25 -15.99 -4.33
CA LEU A 676 -17.69 -16.09 -4.18
C LEU A 676 -18.36 -16.91 -5.29
N ASP A 677 -17.73 -17.04 -6.46
CA ASP A 677 -18.29 -17.74 -7.60
C ASP A 677 -18.34 -19.26 -7.34
N SER A 678 -19.54 -19.83 -7.45
CA SER A 678 -19.79 -21.26 -7.28
C SER A 678 -19.33 -22.11 -8.47
N ARG A 679 -19.03 -21.48 -9.60
CA ARG A 679 -18.30 -22.07 -10.73
C ARG A 679 -16.81 -22.24 -10.45
N ILE A 680 -16.29 -21.66 -9.37
CA ILE A 680 -14.90 -21.84 -8.92
C ILE A 680 -14.86 -22.55 -7.56
N ASN A 681 -15.71 -22.14 -6.62
CA ASN A 681 -15.69 -22.66 -5.25
C ASN A 681 -16.91 -23.54 -4.98
N GLN A 682 -16.73 -24.57 -4.15
CA GLN A 682 -17.87 -25.35 -3.67
C GLN A 682 -18.74 -24.50 -2.74
N PRO A 683 -20.05 -24.79 -2.59
CA PRO A 683 -20.94 -24.02 -1.72
C PRO A 683 -20.41 -23.84 -0.28
N GLU A 684 -19.77 -24.87 0.27
CA GLU A 684 -19.09 -24.87 1.58
C GLU A 684 -17.89 -23.91 1.60
N GLY A 685 -17.08 -23.91 0.54
CA GLY A 685 -15.95 -22.99 0.37
C GLY A 685 -16.40 -21.54 0.22
N VAL A 686 -17.47 -21.27 -0.54
CA VAL A 686 -18.08 -19.94 -0.65
C VAL A 686 -18.57 -19.47 0.71
N ALA A 687 -19.28 -20.32 1.46
CA ALA A 687 -19.74 -20.01 2.80
C ALA A 687 -18.57 -19.71 3.75
N LEU A 688 -17.50 -20.51 3.73
CA LEU A 688 -16.31 -20.26 4.53
C LEU A 688 -15.65 -18.92 4.17
N ASN A 689 -15.45 -18.63 2.87
CA ASN A 689 -14.90 -17.36 2.41
C ASN A 689 -15.74 -16.16 2.90
N VAL A 690 -17.07 -16.25 2.80
CA VAL A 690 -18.00 -15.22 3.29
C VAL A 690 -17.86 -15.03 4.81
N TYR A 691 -17.85 -16.14 5.57
CA TYR A 691 -17.68 -16.10 7.02
C TYR A 691 -16.37 -15.42 7.41
N GLN A 692 -15.25 -15.82 6.81
CA GLN A 692 -13.93 -15.27 7.11
C GLN A 692 -13.81 -13.78 6.77
N VAL A 693 -14.44 -13.32 5.67
CA VAL A 693 -14.50 -11.89 5.33
C VAL A 693 -15.25 -11.11 6.43
N PHE A 694 -16.37 -11.62 6.91
CA PHE A 694 -17.10 -11.00 8.01
C PHE A 694 -16.37 -11.10 9.34
N THR A 695 -15.63 -12.18 9.61
CA THR A 695 -14.80 -12.31 10.82
C THR A 695 -13.72 -11.23 10.84
N LEU A 696 -13.00 -11.02 9.73
CA LEU A 696 -12.04 -9.90 9.63
C LEU A 696 -12.74 -8.55 9.80
N CYS A 697 -13.93 -8.39 9.21
CA CYS A 697 -14.73 -7.16 9.33
C CYS A 697 -15.16 -6.89 10.77
N ALA A 698 -15.57 -7.92 11.52
CA ALA A 698 -15.96 -7.82 12.92
C ALA A 698 -14.77 -7.48 13.82
N ILE A 699 -13.58 -8.03 13.55
CA ILE A 699 -12.36 -7.65 14.26
C ILE A 699 -12.04 -6.16 14.01
N LYS A 700 -12.16 -5.70 12.76
CA LYS A 700 -11.98 -4.28 12.42
C LYS A 700 -13.01 -3.38 13.08
N PHE A 701 -14.27 -3.81 13.12
CA PHE A 701 -15.34 -3.13 13.82
C PHE A 701 -15.01 -2.96 15.30
N TYR A 702 -14.60 -4.03 15.98
CA TYR A 702 -14.17 -3.97 17.37
C TYR A 702 -13.03 -2.96 17.58
N CYS A 703 -11.98 -3.02 16.76
CA CYS A 703 -10.85 -2.09 16.86
C CYS A 703 -11.29 -0.62 16.74
N GLN A 704 -12.29 -0.35 15.90
CA GLN A 704 -12.84 1.00 15.72
C GLN A 704 -13.70 1.44 16.91
N VAL A 705 -14.62 0.59 17.39
CA VAL A 705 -15.47 0.93 18.54
C VAL A 705 -14.63 1.13 19.81
N LYS A 706 -13.64 0.26 20.04
CA LYS A 706 -12.72 0.35 21.19
C LYS A 706 -11.99 1.70 21.28
N ALA A 707 -11.73 2.33 20.14
CA ALA A 707 -11.01 3.60 20.08
C ALA A 707 -11.93 4.83 20.01
N MET A 708 -13.25 4.66 20.12
CA MET A 708 -14.19 5.78 20.26
C MET A 708 -14.16 6.40 21.67
N PRO A 709 -14.61 7.67 21.82
CA PRO A 709 -14.81 8.28 23.13
C PRO A 709 -15.78 7.47 24.00
N ARG A 710 -15.55 7.48 25.32
CA ARG A 710 -16.40 6.79 26.30
C ARG A 710 -17.86 7.23 26.15
N GLY A 711 -18.77 6.27 26.07
CA GLY A 711 -20.21 6.54 25.93
C GLY A 711 -20.73 6.40 24.49
N ALA A 712 -19.86 6.48 23.48
CA ALA A 712 -20.25 6.24 22.09
C ALA A 712 -20.68 4.77 21.85
N ASP A 713 -20.11 3.85 22.62
CA ASP A 713 -20.42 2.43 22.69
C ASP A 713 -21.82 2.12 23.28
N LYS A 714 -22.45 3.09 23.94
CA LYS A 714 -23.77 2.94 24.60
C LYS A 714 -24.98 3.08 23.66
N ASN A 715 -24.77 3.15 22.35
CA ASN A 715 -25.84 3.19 21.36
C ASN A 715 -25.94 1.86 20.59
N PRO A 716 -26.51 0.80 21.19
CA PRO A 716 -26.59 -0.52 20.56
C PRO A 716 -27.43 -0.51 19.27
N ALA A 717 -28.43 0.37 19.17
CA ALA A 717 -29.26 0.50 17.97
C ALA A 717 -28.45 0.95 16.75
N PHE A 718 -27.58 1.96 16.91
CA PHE A 718 -26.68 2.43 15.86
C PHE A 718 -25.73 1.32 15.40
N PHE A 719 -25.05 0.64 16.33
CA PHE A 719 -24.09 -0.41 15.97
C PHE A 719 -24.76 -1.63 15.33
N LEU A 720 -25.95 -1.99 15.80
CA LEU A 720 -26.75 -3.04 15.19
C LEU A 720 -27.14 -2.65 13.75
N GLY A 721 -27.53 -1.38 13.53
CA GLY A 721 -27.75 -0.80 12.20
C GLY A 721 -26.51 -0.89 11.30
N VAL A 722 -25.32 -0.54 11.80
CA VAL A 722 -24.07 -0.68 11.05
C VAL A 722 -23.81 -2.13 10.64
N ILE A 723 -24.04 -3.09 11.55
CA ILE A 723 -23.90 -4.52 11.24
C ILE A 723 -24.89 -4.94 10.14
N PHE A 724 -26.15 -4.50 10.22
CA PHE A 724 -27.15 -4.76 9.19
C PHE A 724 -26.75 -4.21 7.82
N ASP A 725 -26.30 -2.95 7.78
CA ASP A 725 -25.90 -2.28 6.56
C ASP A 725 -24.68 -2.95 5.92
N VAL A 726 -23.73 -3.43 6.72
CA VAL A 726 -22.53 -4.13 6.22
C VAL A 726 -22.88 -5.47 5.60
N VAL A 727 -23.77 -6.22 6.23
CA VAL A 727 -24.29 -7.48 5.68
C VAL A 727 -25.06 -7.22 4.37
N ARG A 728 -25.94 -6.22 4.36
CA ARG A 728 -26.70 -5.81 3.16
C ARG A 728 -25.77 -5.32 2.04
N TYR A 729 -24.75 -4.54 2.39
CA TYR A 729 -23.79 -3.99 1.43
C TYR A 729 -22.95 -5.06 0.76
N MET A 730 -22.44 -6.04 1.51
CA MET A 730 -21.73 -7.18 0.90
C MET A 730 -22.65 -7.95 -0.05
N TRP A 731 -23.93 -8.10 0.28
CA TRP A 731 -24.91 -8.76 -0.60
C TRP A 731 -25.15 -7.98 -1.89
N MET A 732 -25.32 -6.67 -1.80
CA MET A 732 -25.43 -5.80 -2.98
C MET A 732 -24.15 -5.84 -3.83
N LEU A 733 -22.97 -5.84 -3.20
CA LEU A 733 -21.68 -5.95 -3.90
C LEU A 733 -21.52 -7.30 -4.58
N ALA A 734 -21.88 -8.40 -3.91
CA ALA A 734 -21.82 -9.73 -4.51
C ALA A 734 -22.76 -9.79 -5.71
N LYS A 735 -24.02 -9.34 -5.55
CA LYS A 735 -25.00 -9.29 -6.64
C LYS A 735 -24.54 -8.45 -7.83
N SER A 736 -23.87 -7.31 -7.60
CA SER A 736 -23.40 -6.45 -8.69
C SER A 736 -22.12 -6.93 -9.37
N ARG A 737 -21.30 -7.73 -8.68
CA ARG A 737 -19.99 -8.19 -9.19
C ARG A 737 -20.03 -9.56 -9.84
N THR A 738 -21.16 -10.26 -9.77
CA THR A 738 -21.27 -11.64 -10.25
C THR A 738 -22.50 -11.83 -11.12
N SER A 739 -22.40 -12.64 -12.18
CA SER A 739 -23.52 -13.06 -13.01
C SER A 739 -24.61 -13.73 -12.14
N CYS A 740 -25.87 -13.59 -12.56
CA CYS A 740 -27.06 -14.03 -11.82
C CYS A 740 -26.92 -15.47 -11.28
N GLY A 741 -27.00 -15.65 -9.95
CA GLY A 741 -26.99 -16.97 -9.28
C GLY A 741 -26.14 -17.05 -8.01
N ILE A 742 -25.02 -16.35 -7.96
CA ILE A 742 -24.07 -16.39 -6.81
C ILE A 742 -24.64 -15.68 -5.57
N ALA A 743 -25.43 -14.62 -5.77
CA ALA A 743 -26.14 -13.94 -4.68
C ALA A 743 -27.17 -14.83 -3.96
N LYS A 744 -27.65 -15.92 -4.58
CA LYS A 744 -28.55 -16.90 -3.92
C LYS A 744 -27.78 -17.82 -2.96
N GLN A 745 -26.49 -18.03 -3.19
CA GLN A 745 -25.66 -18.90 -2.37
C GLN A 745 -25.00 -18.16 -1.20
N MET A 746 -24.84 -16.84 -1.28
CA MET A 746 -24.26 -16.04 -0.22
C MET A 746 -25.20 -15.97 0.98
N ASP A 747 -24.84 -16.68 2.05
CA ASP A 747 -25.64 -16.73 3.26
C ASP A 747 -25.29 -15.54 4.16
N CYS A 748 -25.98 -14.41 3.96
CA CYS A 748 -25.83 -13.18 4.75
C CYS A 748 -25.90 -13.41 6.27
N ARG A 749 -26.50 -14.53 6.69
CA ARG A 749 -26.58 -15.00 8.08
C ARG A 749 -25.22 -15.24 8.73
N LEU A 750 -24.22 -15.62 7.92
CA LEU A 750 -22.84 -15.81 8.35
C LEU A 750 -22.23 -14.51 8.86
N GLY A 751 -22.67 -13.36 8.34
CA GLY A 751 -22.25 -12.05 8.83
C GLY A 751 -22.63 -11.86 10.29
N TYR A 752 -23.91 -12.04 10.64
CA TYR A 752 -24.36 -11.89 12.03
C TYR A 752 -23.65 -12.88 12.97
N LYS A 753 -23.47 -14.13 12.53
CA LYS A 753 -22.73 -15.13 13.33
C LYS A 753 -21.27 -14.74 13.53
N ALA A 754 -20.58 -14.26 12.50
CA ALA A 754 -19.18 -13.83 12.61
C ALA A 754 -19.04 -12.65 13.59
N PHE A 755 -19.90 -11.63 13.47
CA PHE A 755 -19.95 -10.52 14.43
C PHE A 755 -20.24 -11.02 15.85
N ALA A 756 -21.25 -11.88 16.04
CA ALA A 756 -21.57 -12.43 17.35
C ALA A 756 -20.37 -13.21 17.94
N THR A 757 -19.72 -14.08 17.17
CA THR A 757 -18.54 -14.85 17.61
C THR A 757 -17.40 -13.94 18.06
N VAL A 758 -17.04 -12.93 17.25
CA VAL A 758 -15.94 -12.03 17.59
C VAL A 758 -16.27 -11.14 18.78
N LEU A 759 -17.46 -10.52 18.80
CA LEU A 759 -17.84 -9.57 19.85
C LEU A 759 -18.10 -10.27 21.20
N GLN A 760 -18.52 -11.54 21.20
CA GLN A 760 -18.68 -12.32 22.43
C GLN A 760 -17.36 -12.44 23.21
N THR A 761 -16.22 -12.54 22.51
CA THR A 761 -14.89 -12.56 23.17
C THR A 761 -14.55 -11.24 23.85
N LYS A 762 -15.31 -10.16 23.59
CA LYS A 762 -15.10 -8.80 24.08
C LYS A 762 -16.34 -8.27 24.81
N GLN A 763 -17.03 -9.17 25.55
CA GLN A 763 -18.34 -8.92 26.16
C GLN A 763 -18.44 -7.67 27.04
N THR A 764 -17.34 -7.24 27.68
CA THR A 764 -17.32 -6.05 28.53
C THR A 764 -17.63 -4.76 27.77
N LEU A 765 -17.18 -4.63 26.51
CA LEU A 765 -17.45 -3.45 25.68
C LEU A 765 -18.81 -3.51 24.97
N PHE A 766 -19.35 -4.71 24.76
CA PHE A 766 -20.56 -4.93 23.94
C PHE A 766 -21.74 -5.50 24.71
N SER A 767 -21.78 -5.34 26.03
CA SER A 767 -22.83 -5.89 26.90
C SER A 767 -24.24 -5.48 26.46
N LEU A 768 -24.41 -4.24 25.94
CA LEU A 768 -25.68 -3.73 25.42
C LEU A 768 -26.00 -4.19 23.98
N LEU A 769 -24.99 -4.51 23.18
CA LEU A 769 -25.16 -4.90 21.77
C LEU A 769 -25.32 -6.42 21.60
N LEU A 770 -24.71 -7.21 22.48
CA LEU A 770 -24.72 -8.68 22.39
C LEU A 770 -26.14 -9.28 22.51
N PRO A 771 -27.01 -8.87 23.44
CA PRO A 771 -28.37 -9.40 23.52
C PRO A 771 -29.20 -9.20 22.23
N PRO A 772 -29.35 -7.97 21.68
CA PRO A 772 -30.12 -7.79 20.46
C PRO A 772 -29.46 -8.48 19.24
N LEU A 773 -28.13 -8.52 19.16
CA LEU A 773 -27.41 -9.26 18.12
C LEU A 773 -27.64 -10.77 18.23
N ALA A 774 -27.64 -11.33 19.44
CA ALA A 774 -27.87 -12.75 19.69
C ALA A 774 -29.32 -13.13 19.37
N THR A 775 -30.30 -12.32 19.77
CA THR A 775 -31.72 -12.52 19.42
C THR A 775 -31.91 -12.55 17.91
N LYS A 776 -31.34 -11.56 17.21
CA LYS A 776 -31.41 -11.49 15.75
C LYS A 776 -30.73 -12.68 15.09
N THR A 777 -29.56 -13.08 15.58
CA THR A 777 -28.84 -14.26 15.10
C THR A 777 -29.70 -15.51 15.31
N LYS A 778 -30.25 -15.75 16.50
CA LYS A 778 -31.13 -16.90 16.77
C LYS A 778 -32.35 -16.93 15.84
N GLN A 779 -33.03 -15.81 15.65
CA GLN A 779 -34.20 -15.69 14.75
C GLN A 779 -33.81 -16.09 13.31
N ILE A 780 -32.69 -15.55 12.82
CA ILE A 780 -32.19 -15.79 11.48
C ILE A 780 -31.76 -17.25 11.29
N TRP A 781 -31.13 -17.87 12.28
CA TRP A 781 -30.70 -19.27 12.22
C TRP A 781 -31.86 -20.26 12.36
N ARG A 782 -32.96 -19.89 13.04
CA ARG A 782 -34.20 -20.68 13.08
C ARG A 782 -34.83 -20.85 11.69
N SER A 783 -34.77 -19.80 10.85
CA SER A 783 -35.35 -19.80 9.49
C SER A 783 -34.78 -20.87 8.54
N VAL A 784 -33.66 -21.50 8.87
CA VAL A 784 -32.96 -22.49 8.02
C VAL A 784 -32.88 -23.88 8.64
N ARG A 785 -33.56 -24.11 9.79
CA ARG A 785 -33.56 -25.40 10.51
C ARG A 785 -34.03 -26.58 9.66
N HIS A 786 -34.96 -26.33 8.74
CA HIS A 786 -35.57 -27.36 7.90
C HIS A 786 -34.74 -27.71 6.64
N ASN A 787 -33.67 -26.95 6.32
CA ASN A 787 -32.83 -27.23 5.15
C ASN A 787 -31.50 -27.87 5.57
N LYS A 788 -31.43 -29.22 5.48
CA LYS A 788 -30.26 -30.01 5.88
C LYS A 788 -28.97 -29.59 5.15
N LYS A 789 -29.04 -29.30 3.85
CA LYS A 789 -27.88 -28.88 3.04
C LYS A 789 -27.35 -27.51 3.50
N VAL A 790 -28.23 -26.54 3.72
CA VAL A 790 -27.83 -25.23 4.23
C VAL A 790 -27.26 -25.33 5.64
N LYS A 791 -27.84 -26.16 6.50
CA LYS A 791 -27.33 -26.41 7.86
C LYS A 791 -25.90 -26.97 7.85
N GLN A 792 -25.62 -27.97 7.02
CA GLN A 792 -24.27 -28.54 6.88
C GLN A 792 -23.26 -27.51 6.41
N ARG A 793 -23.60 -26.75 5.36
CA ARG A 793 -22.76 -25.67 4.82
C ARG A 793 -22.42 -24.61 5.86
N LEU A 794 -23.43 -24.17 6.62
CA LEU A 794 -23.25 -23.19 7.70
C LEU A 794 -22.41 -23.74 8.85
N ALA A 795 -22.59 -25.01 9.22
CA ALA A 795 -21.77 -25.67 10.22
C ALA A 795 -20.29 -25.72 9.79
N TYR A 796 -20.01 -26.14 8.56
CA TYR A 796 -18.65 -26.14 8.00
C TYR A 796 -17.99 -24.76 8.05
N ALA A 797 -18.70 -23.72 7.58
CA ALA A 797 -18.15 -22.36 7.53
C ALA A 797 -17.86 -21.77 8.92
N THR A 798 -18.62 -22.17 9.94
CA THR A 798 -18.53 -21.63 11.31
C THR A 798 -17.71 -22.50 12.26
N ASP A 799 -17.19 -23.63 11.78
CA ASP A 799 -16.25 -24.47 12.51
C ASP A 799 -14.98 -23.67 12.84
N PRO A 800 -14.59 -23.53 14.13
CA PRO A 800 -13.38 -22.84 14.54
C PRO A 800 -12.10 -23.34 13.84
N HIS A 801 -12.02 -24.64 13.53
CA HIS A 801 -10.85 -25.25 12.89
C HIS A 801 -10.59 -24.68 11.49
N ASN A 802 -11.64 -24.31 10.77
CA ASN A 802 -11.54 -23.72 9.43
C ASN A 802 -11.14 -22.24 9.44
N SER A 803 -11.01 -21.62 10.63
CA SER A 803 -10.69 -20.20 10.82
C SER A 803 -9.62 -19.95 11.88
N GLU A 804 -8.75 -20.93 12.18
CA GLU A 804 -7.70 -20.84 13.20
C GLU A 804 -6.75 -19.64 13.03
N VAL A 805 -6.48 -19.23 11.78
CA VAL A 805 -5.65 -18.05 11.47
C VAL A 805 -6.15 -16.79 12.19
N PHE A 806 -7.46 -16.66 12.41
CA PHE A 806 -8.05 -15.51 13.11
C PHE A 806 -7.77 -15.51 14.61
N LYS A 807 -7.47 -16.67 15.22
CA LYS A 807 -7.05 -16.74 16.64
C LYS A 807 -5.62 -16.23 16.85
N LEU A 808 -4.81 -16.23 15.78
CA LEU A 808 -3.42 -15.76 15.80
C LEU A 808 -3.31 -14.25 15.56
N ILE A 809 -4.43 -13.61 15.20
CA ILE A 809 -4.54 -12.16 15.05
C ILE A 809 -4.71 -11.55 16.43
N ARG A 810 -3.89 -10.57 16.77
CA ARG A 810 -4.00 -9.85 18.06
C ARG A 810 -5.07 -8.77 17.95
N TYR A 811 -6.07 -8.69 18.82
CA TYR A 811 -6.99 -7.54 18.85
C TYR A 811 -7.59 -7.29 20.24
#